data_AF-A0A254RKR3-F1
#
_entry.id   AF-A0A254RKR3-F1
#
_cell.length_a   1.000
_cell.length_b   1.000
_cell.length_c   1.000
_cell.angle_alpha   90.00
_cell.angle_beta   90.00
_cell.angle_gamma   90.00
#
_symmetry.space_group_name_H-M   'P 1'
#
loop_
_entity.id
_entity.type
_entity.pdbx_description
1 polymer ?
#
loop_
_entity_poly.entity_id
_entity_poly.type
_entity_poly.pdbx_seq_one_letter_code
_entity_poly.pdbx_strand_id
1 'polypeptide(L)'
;MSIVDTVLHKIFGTPHERKVKQLRPVIAEIHKAREALEALDDAALAAKSAEFREKLKNGATLEDIKVEAFAVCQEACDRRLGIFNIFKPEFNFDFSRLGPELQESVNAAKAELAAGKNEWEVYLPASVYAKVRELYPESVKPFRMMPFDVQMIGGLVLHEGAIAEMATGEGKTLAAALPVYLNGLSGHGVHVVTVNDYLAGRDAKQMGMVYKFLGLTVGLIVNGLNPEERRVSYNSDVTYGTNNEFGFDYLRDNMAVEPSQLVQRELNFCIVDEVDSILIDEARTPLIISGPAEDATEKYAKANEIAKQLIKNKDFSVDEKDKNIQLTEKGVNHIQELMHITNLYGEHADWVHFLDNALKAWYLYEKDVDYIVRDTEIIIVDENTGRLMEGRRYSNGMHQAIEAKEGVQIRRENQTLATITFQNYFRMYKKLSGMTGTAETEATEFIKIYNMNTWVIPTNKPCIRKDLQDMVYKSEDAKWRAIVAEIKERHSKGQPLLVGTASIEKSEHLHGLLEKEGIPHEVLNAKNHGREAEIIQYAGYKDKVTIATNMAGRGTDIALGPGVTELGGLHVLGTERHESRRIDNQLRGRSGRQGDPGSSQYFLSLDDNLMRIFGGDSVKNLMTRFGVGEDEVITHPIVSRSIRGAQRRVEGQSFDIRKHLLDYDNVMNEQRKVIYGLRRRILNGEDISEEIMNRIEDACDIKVSQYIPAKTYAEAWNLEGLHIDLQRSLGMEYSLTLEDAMSKTPEQVLDEIIDLCKVRYDKLTKIIPEADFRQIERRFLLMTIDQVWKEHLYAMDQLKDSIRFHGYAQKDPLMVYKNEGFKMFEGCMEKIATLTALRILNIRITLPNGVTVSPDQLQLKSKEQLEAERKAAEEAQAAAANNAAPAENAEAPAAQQEAAPVEEQMSAEGAKPAGLAGTAATSETNAISEEQQESQPMPQSALPGTRQVNPAMLAAARRRAQQQAPKLGRNDPCWCGSGLKYKKCHGKDLE
;
A
#
# COMPACT_ATOMS: atom_id res chain seq x y z
N MET A 1 31.56 8.23 -14.66
CA MET A 1 32.23 6.94 -14.96
C MET A 1 33.71 7.12 -14.75
N SER A 2 34.35 6.18 -14.08
CA SER A 2 35.81 6.15 -13.97
C SER A 2 36.44 5.73 -15.31
N ILE A 3 37.72 6.00 -15.50
CA ILE A 3 38.48 5.52 -16.68
C ILE A 3 38.45 3.98 -16.74
N VAL A 4 38.47 3.32 -15.58
CA VAL A 4 38.39 1.86 -15.45
C VAL A 4 37.06 1.33 -15.97
N ASP A 5 35.93 1.95 -15.61
CA ASP A 5 34.61 1.57 -16.11
C ASP A 5 34.54 1.68 -17.63
N THR A 6 35.10 2.75 -18.19
CA THR A 6 35.06 3.01 -19.63
C THR A 6 35.85 1.95 -20.42
N VAL A 7 36.97 1.49 -19.88
CA VAL A 7 37.78 0.41 -20.47
C VAL A 7 37.08 -0.95 -20.32
N LEU A 8 36.53 -1.24 -19.14
CA LEU A 8 35.78 -2.48 -18.89
C LEU A 8 34.55 -2.59 -19.80
N HIS A 9 33.81 -1.48 -19.99
CA HIS A 9 32.67 -1.43 -20.92
C HIS A 9 33.08 -1.71 -22.36
N LYS A 10 34.24 -1.21 -22.81
CA LYS A 10 34.73 -1.49 -24.17
C LYS A 10 35.14 -2.95 -24.38
N ILE A 11 35.63 -3.62 -23.33
CA ILE A 11 36.16 -5.00 -23.43
C ILE A 11 35.06 -6.04 -23.21
N PHE A 12 34.21 -5.85 -22.20
CA PHE A 12 33.22 -6.84 -21.76
C PHE A 12 31.77 -6.47 -22.08
N GLY A 13 31.53 -5.27 -22.63
CA GLY A 13 30.20 -4.71 -22.83
C GLY A 13 29.62 -4.09 -21.55
N THR A 14 28.46 -3.46 -21.68
CA THR A 14 27.70 -2.97 -20.51
C THR A 14 27.08 -4.12 -19.71
N PRO A 15 26.77 -3.95 -18.40
CA PRO A 15 25.97 -4.91 -17.65
C PRO A 15 24.68 -5.30 -18.40
N HIS A 16 24.02 -4.32 -19.02
CA HIS A 16 22.82 -4.50 -19.85
C HIS A 16 23.08 -5.42 -21.05
N GLU A 17 24.14 -5.18 -21.82
CA GLU A 17 24.52 -6.03 -22.96
C GLU A 17 24.84 -7.46 -22.55
N ARG A 18 25.53 -7.64 -21.42
CA ARG A 18 25.85 -8.96 -20.87
C ARG A 18 24.57 -9.72 -20.47
N LYS A 19 23.63 -9.03 -19.84
CA LYS A 19 22.33 -9.61 -19.48
C LYS A 19 21.54 -10.05 -20.71
N VAL A 20 21.46 -9.19 -21.73
CA VAL A 20 20.82 -9.54 -23.02
C VAL A 20 21.49 -10.75 -23.65
N LYS A 21 22.83 -10.79 -23.68
CA LYS A 21 23.59 -11.92 -24.23
C LYS A 21 23.31 -13.23 -23.47
N GLN A 22 23.12 -13.16 -22.16
CA GLN A 22 22.78 -14.31 -21.32
C GLN A 22 21.38 -14.87 -21.63
N LEU A 23 20.41 -14.02 -21.99
CA LEU A 23 19.02 -14.43 -22.24
C LEU A 23 18.78 -14.93 -23.67
N ARG A 24 19.64 -14.59 -24.64
CA ARG A 24 19.50 -15.01 -26.04
C ARG A 24 19.38 -16.53 -26.26
N PRO A 25 20.18 -17.40 -25.60
CA PRO A 25 20.03 -18.85 -25.73
C PRO A 25 18.65 -19.34 -25.28
N VAL A 26 18.12 -18.81 -24.17
CA VAL A 26 16.77 -19.14 -23.67
C VAL A 26 15.69 -18.75 -24.68
N ILE A 27 15.85 -17.62 -25.36
CA ILE A 27 14.93 -17.18 -26.41
C ILE A 27 14.95 -18.13 -27.61
N ALA A 28 16.14 -18.62 -28.00
CA ALA A 28 16.24 -19.61 -29.07
C ALA A 28 15.54 -20.92 -28.69
N GLU A 29 15.61 -21.35 -27.42
CA GLU A 29 14.85 -22.50 -26.92
C GLU A 29 13.34 -22.26 -26.96
N ILE A 30 12.88 -21.06 -26.59
CA ILE A 30 11.46 -20.69 -26.64
C ILE A 30 10.94 -20.73 -28.09
N HIS A 31 11.68 -20.15 -29.05
CA HIS A 31 11.31 -20.19 -30.46
C HIS A 31 11.20 -21.62 -30.99
N LYS A 32 12.19 -22.47 -30.66
CA LYS A 32 12.17 -23.89 -31.03
C LYS A 32 10.97 -24.63 -30.42
N ALA A 33 10.64 -24.36 -29.16
CA ALA A 33 9.46 -24.94 -28.52
C ALA A 33 8.17 -24.48 -29.20
N ARG A 34 8.10 -23.21 -29.61
CA ARG A 34 6.93 -22.65 -30.29
C ARG A 34 6.68 -23.24 -31.67
N GLU A 35 7.71 -23.56 -32.44
CA GLU A 35 7.54 -24.20 -33.77
C GLU A 35 6.68 -25.48 -33.68
N ALA A 36 6.83 -26.26 -32.62
CA ALA A 36 6.00 -27.45 -32.38
C ALA A 36 4.54 -27.12 -32.01
N LEU A 37 4.30 -25.95 -31.42
CA LEU A 37 2.96 -25.48 -31.01
C LEU A 37 2.14 -24.92 -32.17
N GLU A 38 2.78 -24.45 -33.24
CA GLU A 38 2.08 -23.90 -34.40
C GLU A 38 1.16 -24.93 -35.08
N ALA A 39 1.51 -26.21 -35.00
CA ALA A 39 0.72 -27.31 -35.54
C ALA A 39 -0.51 -27.67 -34.69
N LEU A 40 -0.60 -27.18 -33.45
CA LEU A 40 -1.71 -27.47 -32.55
C LEU A 40 -2.93 -26.63 -32.91
N ASP A 41 -4.12 -27.24 -32.80
CA ASP A 41 -5.36 -26.48 -32.78
C ASP A 41 -5.51 -25.70 -31.46
N ASP A 42 -6.53 -24.86 -31.40
CA ASP A 42 -6.76 -24.02 -30.23
C ASP A 42 -7.13 -24.80 -28.98
N ALA A 43 -7.85 -25.92 -29.11
CA ALA A 43 -8.22 -26.76 -27.98
C ALA A 43 -6.99 -27.39 -27.32
N ALA A 44 -6.08 -27.94 -28.13
CA ALA A 44 -4.83 -28.52 -27.64
C ALA A 44 -3.87 -27.46 -27.07
N LEU A 45 -3.81 -26.27 -27.67
CA LEU A 45 -2.99 -25.18 -27.14
C LEU A 45 -3.53 -24.68 -25.79
N ALA A 46 -4.84 -24.50 -25.65
CA ALA A 46 -5.47 -24.08 -24.40
C ALA A 46 -5.30 -25.14 -23.29
N ALA A 47 -5.31 -26.43 -23.64
CA ALA A 47 -5.10 -27.53 -22.70
C ALA A 47 -3.71 -27.52 -22.04
N LYS A 48 -2.70 -26.87 -22.64
CA LYS A 48 -1.34 -26.79 -22.08
C LYS A 48 -1.29 -26.16 -20.69
N SER A 49 -2.17 -25.21 -20.40
CA SER A 49 -2.25 -24.60 -19.06
C SER A 49 -2.65 -25.60 -17.99
N ALA A 50 -3.53 -26.55 -18.30
CA ALA A 50 -3.91 -27.61 -17.37
C ALA A 50 -2.73 -28.57 -17.12
N GLU A 51 -1.98 -28.93 -18.18
CA GLU A 51 -0.75 -29.72 -18.06
C GLU A 51 0.29 -29.04 -17.17
N PHE A 52 0.52 -27.73 -17.34
CA PHE A 52 1.44 -26.98 -16.49
C PHE A 52 1.00 -26.92 -15.03
N ARG A 53 -0.30 -26.68 -14.78
CA ARG A 53 -0.85 -26.70 -13.42
C ARG A 53 -0.66 -28.06 -12.75
N GLU A 54 -0.81 -29.16 -13.50
CA GLU A 54 -0.54 -30.50 -13.00
C GLU A 54 0.95 -30.72 -12.71
N LYS A 55 1.86 -30.31 -13.60
CA LYS A 55 3.32 -30.33 -13.36
C LYS A 55 3.69 -29.58 -12.08
N LEU A 56 3.14 -28.37 -11.87
CA LEU A 56 3.38 -27.56 -10.67
C LEU A 56 2.84 -28.24 -9.39
N LYS A 57 1.66 -28.85 -9.46
CA LYS A 57 1.12 -29.66 -8.35
C LYS A 57 2.01 -30.86 -8.01
N ASN A 58 2.66 -31.43 -9.02
CA ASN A 58 3.59 -32.56 -8.89
C ASN A 58 5.02 -32.13 -8.50
N GLY A 59 5.23 -30.86 -8.10
CA GLY A 59 6.49 -30.37 -7.54
C GLY A 59 7.43 -29.68 -8.53
N ALA A 60 7.04 -29.51 -9.80
CA ALA A 60 7.81 -28.67 -10.73
C ALA A 60 7.77 -27.19 -10.30
N THR A 61 8.83 -26.45 -10.61
CA THR A 61 8.92 -25.01 -10.36
C THR A 61 8.49 -24.20 -11.58
N LEU A 62 8.23 -22.90 -11.38
CA LEU A 62 7.97 -21.98 -12.49
C LEU A 62 9.17 -21.88 -13.45
N GLU A 63 10.39 -22.09 -12.97
CA GLU A 63 11.60 -22.09 -13.80
C GLU A 63 11.64 -23.30 -14.74
N ASP A 64 11.18 -24.48 -14.28
CA ASP A 64 11.17 -25.71 -15.07
C ASP A 64 10.22 -25.64 -16.27
N ILE A 65 9.09 -24.94 -16.12
CA ILE A 65 8.09 -24.78 -17.18
C ILE A 65 8.24 -23.47 -17.97
N LYS A 66 9.20 -22.60 -17.59
CA LYS A 66 9.32 -21.22 -18.12
C LYS A 66 9.39 -21.17 -19.65
N VAL A 67 10.23 -22.01 -20.26
CA VAL A 67 10.45 -22.02 -21.70
C VAL A 67 9.17 -22.43 -22.44
N GLU A 68 8.55 -23.55 -22.02
CA GLU A 68 7.31 -24.05 -22.61
C GLU A 68 6.16 -23.05 -22.42
N ALA A 69 6.01 -22.48 -21.23
CA ALA A 69 4.95 -21.52 -20.92
C ALA A 69 5.11 -20.21 -21.71
N PHE A 70 6.34 -19.70 -21.86
CA PHE A 70 6.61 -18.53 -22.69
C PHE A 70 6.30 -18.81 -24.17
N ALA A 71 6.63 -20.01 -24.68
CA ALA A 71 6.29 -20.41 -26.05
C ALA A 71 4.77 -20.48 -26.27
N VAL A 72 4.02 -21.08 -25.33
CA VAL A 72 2.55 -21.15 -25.37
C VAL A 72 1.94 -19.74 -25.34
N CYS A 73 2.40 -18.87 -24.45
CA CYS A 73 1.90 -17.51 -24.38
C CYS A 73 2.25 -16.69 -25.63
N GLN A 74 3.45 -16.85 -26.18
CA GLN A 74 3.88 -16.18 -27.41
C GLN A 74 2.99 -16.57 -28.60
N GLU A 75 2.70 -17.87 -28.74
CA GLU A 75 1.80 -18.39 -29.76
C GLU A 75 0.36 -17.89 -29.57
N ALA A 76 -0.14 -17.92 -28.34
CA ALA A 76 -1.47 -17.41 -28.00
C ALA A 76 -1.63 -15.91 -28.29
N CYS A 77 -0.58 -15.10 -28.05
CA CYS A 77 -0.56 -13.69 -28.41
C CYS A 77 -0.73 -13.49 -29.93
N ASP A 78 0.04 -14.21 -30.76
CA ASP A 78 -0.07 -14.09 -32.22
C ASP A 78 -1.46 -14.53 -32.71
N ARG A 79 -2.02 -15.60 -32.13
CA ARG A 79 -3.36 -16.09 -32.46
C ARG A 79 -4.47 -15.14 -32.07
N ARG A 80 -4.52 -14.71 -30.81
CA ARG A 80 -5.67 -13.97 -30.24
C ARG A 80 -5.61 -12.47 -30.42
N LEU A 81 -4.41 -11.89 -30.33
CA LEU A 81 -4.23 -10.44 -30.50
C LEU A 81 -3.97 -10.05 -31.96
N GLY A 82 -3.44 -10.97 -32.76
CA GLY A 82 -3.14 -10.77 -34.17
C GLY A 82 -4.14 -11.45 -35.09
N ILE A 83 -3.98 -12.76 -35.31
CA ILE A 83 -4.66 -13.48 -36.39
C ILE A 83 -6.18 -13.46 -36.25
N PHE A 84 -6.71 -13.56 -35.02
CA PHE A 84 -8.16 -13.51 -34.77
C PHE A 84 -8.80 -12.19 -35.21
N ASN A 85 -8.01 -11.13 -35.42
CA ASN A 85 -8.51 -9.86 -35.95
C ASN A 85 -9.11 -9.97 -37.37
N ILE A 86 -8.89 -11.07 -38.10
CA ILE A 86 -9.61 -11.32 -39.37
C ILE A 86 -11.14 -11.32 -39.18
N PHE A 87 -11.64 -11.63 -37.98
CA PHE A 87 -13.08 -11.63 -37.67
C PHE A 87 -13.61 -10.27 -37.21
N LYS A 88 -12.74 -9.29 -36.95
CA LYS A 88 -13.17 -7.97 -36.47
C LYS A 88 -13.63 -7.10 -37.65
N PRO A 89 -14.87 -6.56 -37.61
CA PRO A 89 -15.43 -5.79 -38.72
C PRO A 89 -14.58 -4.57 -39.12
N GLU A 90 -13.93 -3.95 -38.13
CA GLU A 90 -13.10 -2.75 -38.30
C GLU A 90 -11.90 -2.94 -39.26
N PHE A 91 -11.43 -4.17 -39.46
CA PHE A 91 -10.30 -4.45 -40.36
C PHE A 91 -10.70 -4.91 -41.77
N ASN A 92 -11.99 -5.09 -42.03
CA ASN A 92 -12.56 -5.43 -43.34
C ASN A 92 -11.78 -6.53 -44.09
N PHE A 93 -11.53 -7.66 -43.41
CA PHE A 93 -10.74 -8.76 -43.98
C PHE A 93 -11.48 -9.49 -45.10
N ASP A 94 -10.77 -9.74 -46.20
CA ASP A 94 -11.28 -10.49 -47.35
C ASP A 94 -11.08 -12.00 -47.15
N PHE A 95 -12.11 -12.67 -46.64
CA PHE A 95 -12.11 -14.11 -46.36
C PHE A 95 -11.91 -15.00 -47.60
N SER A 96 -12.16 -14.49 -48.81
CA SER A 96 -11.94 -15.26 -50.05
C SER A 96 -10.47 -15.66 -50.22
N ARG A 97 -9.54 -14.90 -49.61
CA ARG A 97 -8.10 -15.14 -49.62
C ARG A 97 -7.67 -16.39 -48.84
N LEU A 98 -8.51 -16.93 -47.98
CA LEU A 98 -8.20 -18.14 -47.20
C LEU A 98 -8.35 -19.42 -48.03
N GLY A 99 -9.09 -19.36 -49.15
CA GLY A 99 -9.38 -20.51 -50.00
C GLY A 99 -10.61 -21.32 -49.54
N PRO A 100 -11.17 -22.16 -50.42
CA PRO A 100 -12.45 -22.85 -50.19
C PRO A 100 -12.39 -23.88 -49.05
N GLU A 101 -11.23 -24.49 -48.83
CA GLU A 101 -11.02 -25.55 -47.82
C GLU A 101 -11.23 -25.07 -46.38
N LEU A 102 -11.01 -23.77 -46.11
CA LEU A 102 -11.14 -23.18 -44.77
C LEU A 102 -12.48 -22.47 -44.56
N GLN A 103 -13.31 -22.39 -45.59
CA GLN A 103 -14.55 -21.61 -45.54
C GLN A 103 -15.56 -22.17 -44.54
N GLU A 104 -15.62 -23.49 -44.40
CA GLU A 104 -16.49 -24.15 -43.43
C GLU A 104 -16.10 -23.79 -41.99
N SER A 105 -14.82 -23.87 -41.65
CA SER A 105 -14.29 -23.51 -40.32
C SER A 105 -14.52 -22.03 -40.00
N VAL A 106 -14.31 -21.14 -40.98
CA VAL A 106 -14.56 -19.71 -40.85
C VAL A 106 -16.05 -19.42 -40.64
N ASN A 107 -16.93 -20.09 -41.38
CA ASN A 107 -18.37 -19.93 -41.24
C ASN A 107 -18.88 -20.43 -39.89
N ALA A 108 -18.34 -21.54 -39.39
CA ALA A 108 -18.63 -22.03 -38.05
C ALA A 108 -18.23 -21.01 -36.98
N ALA A 109 -17.00 -20.48 -37.05
CA ALA A 109 -16.53 -19.44 -36.12
C ALA A 109 -17.40 -18.17 -36.17
N LYS A 110 -17.82 -17.73 -37.36
CA LYS A 110 -18.76 -16.60 -37.51
C LYS A 110 -20.11 -16.88 -36.88
N ALA A 111 -20.63 -18.10 -37.03
CA ALA A 111 -21.90 -18.49 -36.42
C ALA A 111 -21.81 -18.49 -34.89
N GLU A 112 -20.69 -18.93 -34.33
CA GLU A 112 -20.43 -18.89 -32.88
C GLU A 112 -20.35 -17.46 -32.33
N LEU A 113 -19.63 -16.57 -33.02
CA LEU A 113 -19.57 -15.15 -32.66
C LEU A 113 -20.95 -14.48 -32.76
N ALA A 114 -21.72 -14.80 -33.81
CA ALA A 114 -23.08 -14.30 -33.98
C ALA A 114 -24.05 -14.83 -32.91
N ALA A 115 -23.77 -16.01 -32.33
CA ALA A 115 -24.51 -16.56 -31.20
C ALA A 115 -24.12 -15.92 -29.84
N GLY A 116 -23.18 -14.98 -29.83
CA GLY A 116 -22.76 -14.27 -28.62
C GLY A 116 -21.68 -14.98 -27.79
N LYS A 117 -21.02 -16.02 -28.33
CA LYS A 117 -19.83 -16.59 -27.67
C LYS A 117 -18.72 -15.54 -27.59
N ASN A 118 -17.94 -15.59 -26.51
CA ASN A 118 -16.81 -14.68 -26.36
C ASN A 118 -15.68 -15.06 -27.34
N GLU A 119 -14.89 -14.08 -27.79
CA GLU A 119 -13.80 -14.28 -28.76
C GLU A 119 -12.76 -15.32 -28.31
N TRP A 120 -12.53 -15.46 -27.00
CA TRP A 120 -11.57 -16.43 -26.45
C TRP A 120 -12.12 -17.87 -26.35
N GLU A 121 -13.43 -18.07 -26.57
CA GLU A 121 -14.11 -19.38 -26.56
C GLU A 121 -14.28 -19.97 -27.97
N VAL A 122 -14.05 -19.16 -29.01
CA VAL A 122 -14.18 -19.58 -30.41
C VAL A 122 -12.85 -20.17 -30.87
N TYR A 123 -12.84 -21.48 -31.11
CA TYR A 123 -11.64 -22.24 -31.46
C TYR A 123 -11.51 -22.43 -32.97
N LEU A 124 -10.29 -22.22 -33.48
CA LEU A 124 -9.93 -22.35 -34.88
C LEU A 124 -8.93 -23.49 -35.07
N PRO A 125 -8.98 -24.19 -36.22
CA PRO A 125 -7.97 -25.19 -36.55
C PRO A 125 -6.63 -24.53 -36.93
N ALA A 126 -5.52 -25.25 -36.70
CA ALA A 126 -4.16 -24.81 -37.02
C ALA A 126 -3.98 -24.32 -38.47
N SER A 127 -4.72 -24.92 -39.41
CA SER A 127 -4.69 -24.59 -40.84
C SER A 127 -5.11 -23.14 -41.15
N VAL A 128 -6.05 -22.57 -40.38
CA VAL A 128 -6.45 -21.16 -40.53
C VAL A 128 -5.29 -20.24 -40.15
N TYR A 129 -4.62 -20.53 -39.03
CA TYR A 129 -3.46 -19.76 -38.59
C TYR A 129 -2.33 -19.83 -39.61
N ALA A 130 -1.99 -21.03 -40.08
CA ALA A 130 -0.96 -21.22 -41.11
C ALA A 130 -1.26 -20.40 -42.37
N LYS A 131 -2.53 -20.37 -42.82
CA LYS A 131 -2.90 -19.59 -44.01
C LYS A 131 -2.80 -18.09 -43.81
N VAL A 132 -3.19 -17.58 -42.64
CA VAL A 132 -3.02 -16.15 -42.32
C VAL A 132 -1.55 -15.78 -42.23
N ARG A 133 -0.69 -16.65 -41.69
CA ARG A 133 0.77 -16.44 -41.68
C ARG A 133 1.37 -16.41 -43.08
N GLU A 134 0.85 -17.20 -44.01
CA GLU A 134 1.25 -17.15 -45.43
C GLU A 134 0.88 -15.79 -46.07
N LEU A 135 -0.31 -15.26 -45.76
CA LEU A 135 -0.78 -13.97 -46.26
C LEU A 135 -0.04 -12.78 -45.61
N TYR A 136 0.34 -12.92 -44.34
CA TYR A 136 1.02 -11.91 -43.53
C TYR A 136 2.25 -12.53 -42.84
N PRO A 137 3.38 -12.65 -43.57
CA PRO A 137 4.57 -13.32 -43.06
C PRO A 137 5.24 -12.56 -41.91
N GLU A 138 5.19 -11.22 -41.94
CA GLU A 138 5.75 -10.37 -40.90
C GLU A 138 4.77 -10.16 -39.74
N SER A 139 5.29 -10.11 -38.51
CA SER A 139 4.49 -9.84 -37.32
C SER A 139 4.13 -8.36 -37.17
N VAL A 140 3.17 -7.91 -37.99
CA VAL A 140 2.70 -6.52 -38.02
C VAL A 140 1.18 -6.46 -37.79
N LYS A 141 0.75 -5.48 -37.00
CA LYS A 141 -0.66 -5.18 -36.77
C LYS A 141 -1.39 -4.86 -38.09
N PRO A 142 -2.69 -5.18 -38.22
CA PRO A 142 -3.53 -5.80 -37.20
C PRO A 142 -3.49 -7.33 -37.19
N PHE A 143 -3.05 -8.00 -38.26
CA PHE A 143 -3.29 -9.44 -38.42
C PHE A 143 -2.23 -10.35 -37.79
N ARG A 144 -1.11 -9.80 -37.31
CA ARG A 144 -0.08 -10.55 -36.60
C ARG A 144 0.43 -9.74 -35.39
N MET A 145 0.56 -10.41 -34.25
CA MET A 145 1.00 -9.78 -32.98
C MET A 145 1.82 -10.78 -32.15
N MET A 146 2.85 -11.33 -32.78
CA MET A 146 3.82 -12.20 -32.13
C MET A 146 4.81 -11.36 -31.30
N PRO A 147 5.02 -11.68 -30.01
CA PRO A 147 6.04 -11.03 -29.21
C PRO A 147 7.43 -11.12 -29.85
N PHE A 148 8.09 -9.97 -30.03
CA PHE A 148 9.46 -9.85 -30.55
C PHE A 148 10.50 -10.31 -29.52
N ASP A 149 11.71 -10.64 -29.97
CA ASP A 149 12.82 -11.04 -29.10
C ASP A 149 13.06 -10.04 -27.95
N VAL A 150 12.99 -8.74 -28.23
CA VAL A 150 13.17 -7.71 -27.20
C VAL A 150 12.05 -7.73 -26.14
N GLN A 151 10.82 -8.07 -26.54
CA GLN A 151 9.70 -8.26 -25.62
C GLN A 151 9.84 -9.56 -24.83
N MET A 152 10.40 -10.62 -25.43
CA MET A 152 10.74 -11.86 -24.72
C MET A 152 11.81 -11.62 -23.65
N ILE A 153 12.86 -10.85 -23.97
CA ILE A 153 13.87 -10.42 -22.99
C ILE A 153 13.18 -9.63 -21.86
N GLY A 154 12.34 -8.65 -22.20
CA GLY A 154 11.58 -7.87 -21.22
C GLY A 154 10.74 -8.75 -20.30
N GLY A 155 10.00 -9.72 -20.86
CA GLY A 155 9.19 -10.67 -20.10
C GLY A 155 10.03 -11.57 -19.17
N LEU A 156 11.20 -12.04 -19.61
CA LEU A 156 12.12 -12.80 -18.78
C LEU A 156 12.69 -11.96 -17.63
N VAL A 157 13.06 -10.70 -17.90
CA VAL A 157 13.53 -9.75 -16.87
C VAL A 157 12.44 -9.47 -15.83
N LEU A 158 11.20 -9.26 -16.27
CA LEU A 158 10.07 -9.10 -15.37
C LEU A 158 9.84 -10.36 -14.52
N HIS A 159 9.98 -11.54 -15.12
CA HIS A 159 9.94 -12.79 -14.37
C HIS A 159 11.10 -12.92 -13.38
N GLU A 160 12.21 -12.21 -13.47
CA GLU A 160 13.26 -12.28 -12.45
C GLU A 160 12.99 -11.40 -11.23
N GLY A 161 11.91 -10.59 -11.23
CA GLY A 161 11.68 -9.58 -10.19
C GLY A 161 12.55 -8.33 -10.37
N ALA A 162 12.81 -7.96 -11.63
CA ALA A 162 13.62 -6.80 -11.99
C ALA A 162 12.79 -5.77 -12.80
N ILE A 163 13.43 -4.65 -13.13
CA ILE A 163 12.85 -3.60 -13.98
C ILE A 163 13.31 -3.80 -15.42
N ALA A 164 12.35 -3.95 -16.32
CA ALA A 164 12.58 -3.93 -17.76
C ALA A 164 12.42 -2.49 -18.28
N GLU A 165 13.54 -1.82 -18.59
CA GLU A 165 13.49 -0.55 -19.30
C GLU A 165 13.31 -0.79 -20.80
N MET A 166 12.10 -0.56 -21.29
CA MET A 166 11.71 -0.70 -22.70
C MET A 166 11.15 0.63 -23.20
N ALA A 167 11.73 1.16 -24.27
CA ALA A 167 11.31 2.42 -24.86
C ALA A 167 9.79 2.43 -25.19
N THR A 168 9.19 3.62 -25.13
CA THR A 168 7.75 3.78 -25.42
C THR A 168 7.44 3.30 -26.84
N GLY A 169 6.39 2.48 -26.99
CA GLY A 169 6.04 1.85 -28.27
C GLY A 169 6.77 0.53 -28.57
N GLU A 170 7.65 0.03 -27.70
CA GLU A 170 8.23 -1.32 -27.83
C GLU A 170 7.26 -2.44 -27.41
N GLY A 171 6.03 -2.11 -27.00
CA GLY A 171 5.01 -3.10 -26.61
C GLY A 171 5.19 -3.66 -25.21
N LYS A 172 5.35 -2.77 -24.20
CA LYS A 172 5.45 -3.11 -22.77
C LYS A 172 4.33 -4.04 -22.30
N THR A 173 3.07 -3.71 -22.62
CA THR A 173 1.90 -4.53 -22.27
C THR A 173 1.99 -5.96 -22.82
N LEU A 174 2.51 -6.12 -24.05
CA LEU A 174 2.69 -7.44 -24.67
C LEU A 174 3.84 -8.21 -24.02
N ALA A 175 4.94 -7.54 -23.66
CA ALA A 175 6.04 -8.14 -22.92
C ALA A 175 5.62 -8.63 -21.53
N ALA A 176 4.76 -7.87 -20.83
CA ALA A 176 4.21 -8.25 -19.52
C ALA A 176 3.29 -9.47 -19.58
N ALA A 177 2.66 -9.76 -20.72
CA ALA A 177 1.76 -10.91 -20.84
C ALA A 177 2.44 -12.25 -20.55
N LEU A 178 3.71 -12.38 -20.94
CA LEU A 178 4.51 -13.60 -20.79
C LEU A 178 4.73 -13.98 -19.31
N PRO A 179 5.32 -13.13 -18.45
CA PRO A 179 5.50 -13.43 -17.03
C PRO A 179 4.17 -13.45 -16.27
N VAL A 180 3.14 -12.70 -16.68
CA VAL A 180 1.82 -12.76 -16.05
C VAL A 180 1.19 -14.12 -16.25
N TYR A 181 1.23 -14.66 -17.47
CA TYR A 181 0.76 -16.02 -17.75
C TYR A 181 1.52 -17.05 -16.91
N LEU A 182 2.86 -17.04 -16.97
CA LEU A 182 3.70 -18.00 -16.24
C LEU A 182 3.41 -17.98 -14.72
N ASN A 183 3.44 -16.80 -14.09
CA ASN A 183 3.21 -16.72 -12.64
C ASN A 183 1.73 -16.95 -12.28
N GLY A 184 0.78 -16.65 -13.20
CA GLY A 184 -0.64 -16.92 -13.01
C GLY A 184 -0.98 -18.41 -12.97
N LEU A 185 -0.18 -19.26 -13.62
CA LEU A 185 -0.35 -20.72 -13.56
C LEU A 185 -0.22 -21.29 -12.15
N SER A 186 0.46 -20.60 -11.22
CA SER A 186 0.59 -21.07 -9.85
C SER A 186 -0.71 -20.95 -9.03
N GLY A 187 -1.71 -20.19 -9.49
CA GLY A 187 -2.97 -19.97 -8.78
C GLY A 187 -2.87 -19.12 -7.50
N HIS A 188 -1.70 -18.50 -7.25
CA HIS A 188 -1.45 -17.64 -6.09
C HIS A 188 -1.82 -16.16 -6.35
N GLY A 189 -2.29 -15.84 -7.57
CA GLY A 189 -2.64 -14.48 -8.00
C GLY A 189 -1.45 -13.69 -8.53
N VAL A 190 -1.71 -12.89 -9.56
CA VAL A 190 -0.78 -11.91 -10.13
C VAL A 190 -1.45 -10.55 -10.21
N HIS A 191 -0.84 -9.54 -9.62
CA HIS A 191 -1.31 -8.17 -9.69
C HIS A 191 -0.59 -7.40 -10.80
N VAL A 192 -1.35 -6.84 -11.74
CA VAL A 192 -0.83 -5.94 -12.78
C VAL A 192 -1.32 -4.52 -12.49
N VAL A 193 -0.38 -3.67 -12.09
CA VAL A 193 -0.66 -2.31 -11.62
C VAL A 193 -0.42 -1.32 -12.74
N THR A 194 -1.37 -0.43 -12.94
CA THR A 194 -1.27 0.70 -13.87
C THR A 194 -1.51 2.03 -13.15
N VAL A 195 -1.29 3.15 -13.85
CA VAL A 195 -1.43 4.50 -13.30
C VAL A 195 -2.89 4.94 -13.14
N ASN A 196 -3.82 4.40 -13.94
CA ASN A 196 -5.23 4.80 -13.89
C ASN A 196 -6.19 3.69 -14.34
N ASP A 197 -7.47 3.83 -13.94
CA ASP A 197 -8.52 2.84 -14.17
C ASP A 197 -8.79 2.57 -15.67
N TYR A 198 -8.58 3.57 -16.54
CA TYR A 198 -8.75 3.40 -17.99
C TYR A 198 -7.72 2.42 -18.55
N LEU A 199 -6.43 2.58 -18.20
CA LEU A 199 -5.37 1.68 -18.64
C LEU A 199 -5.57 0.28 -18.06
N ALA A 200 -5.92 0.18 -16.77
CA ALA A 200 -6.24 -1.10 -16.14
C ALA A 200 -7.38 -1.82 -16.89
N GLY A 201 -8.48 -1.12 -17.18
CA GLY A 201 -9.63 -1.69 -17.89
C GLY A 201 -9.31 -2.07 -19.34
N ARG A 202 -8.57 -1.21 -20.06
CA ARG A 202 -8.12 -1.49 -21.44
C ARG A 202 -7.24 -2.73 -21.50
N ASP A 203 -6.22 -2.80 -20.65
CA ASP A 203 -5.23 -3.88 -20.67
C ASP A 203 -5.83 -5.19 -20.16
N ALA A 204 -6.71 -5.14 -19.14
CA ALA A 204 -7.48 -6.30 -18.70
C ALA A 204 -8.36 -6.86 -19.82
N LYS A 205 -8.98 -5.99 -20.62
CA LYS A 205 -9.81 -6.41 -21.77
C LYS A 205 -8.96 -7.00 -22.89
N GLN A 206 -7.86 -6.34 -23.26
CA GLN A 206 -7.01 -6.77 -24.38
C GLN A 206 -6.21 -8.02 -24.03
N MET A 207 -5.40 -7.99 -22.97
CA MET A 207 -4.58 -9.15 -22.57
C MET A 207 -5.43 -10.27 -21.98
N GLY A 208 -6.59 -9.94 -21.41
CA GLY A 208 -7.53 -10.94 -20.92
C GLY A 208 -8.03 -11.90 -22.00
N MET A 209 -8.03 -11.51 -23.28
CA MET A 209 -8.31 -12.43 -24.38
C MET A 209 -7.31 -13.59 -24.44
N VAL A 210 -6.02 -13.32 -24.20
CA VAL A 210 -4.95 -14.32 -24.20
C VAL A 210 -5.07 -15.21 -22.97
N TYR A 211 -5.21 -14.61 -21.78
CA TYR A 211 -5.27 -15.38 -20.53
C TYR A 211 -6.51 -16.27 -20.47
N LYS A 212 -7.69 -15.75 -20.82
CA LYS A 212 -8.94 -16.52 -20.82
C LYS A 212 -8.92 -17.62 -21.87
N PHE A 213 -8.35 -17.36 -23.05
CA PHE A 213 -8.13 -18.40 -24.07
C PHE A 213 -7.27 -19.54 -23.53
N LEU A 214 -6.22 -19.21 -22.76
CA LEU A 214 -5.36 -20.18 -22.09
C LEU A 214 -5.94 -20.71 -20.76
N GLY A 215 -7.21 -20.46 -20.45
CA GLY A 215 -7.88 -21.01 -19.26
C GLY A 215 -7.55 -20.35 -17.92
N LEU A 216 -7.03 -19.12 -17.93
CA LEU A 216 -6.83 -18.29 -16.75
C LEU A 216 -8.00 -17.32 -16.55
N THR A 217 -8.31 -17.04 -15.28
CA THR A 217 -9.30 -16.04 -14.88
C THR A 217 -8.68 -14.65 -14.77
N VAL A 218 -9.45 -13.61 -15.10
CA VAL A 218 -8.98 -12.21 -15.12
C VAL A 218 -9.97 -11.32 -14.39
N GLY A 219 -9.48 -10.66 -13.33
CA GLY A 219 -10.21 -9.68 -12.53
C GLY A 219 -9.77 -8.26 -12.82
N LEU A 220 -10.63 -7.29 -12.50
CA LEU A 220 -10.38 -5.87 -12.68
C LEU A 220 -10.83 -5.12 -11.41
N ILE A 221 -9.93 -4.36 -10.82
CA ILE A 221 -10.18 -3.48 -9.69
C ILE A 221 -10.13 -2.03 -10.17
N VAL A 222 -11.28 -1.36 -10.10
CA VAL A 222 -11.48 0.06 -10.42
C VAL A 222 -12.29 0.72 -9.33
N ASN A 223 -12.33 2.05 -9.34
CA ASN A 223 -13.15 2.79 -8.39
C ASN A 223 -14.65 2.47 -8.56
N GLY A 224 -15.40 2.49 -7.45
CA GLY A 224 -16.85 2.25 -7.45
C GLY A 224 -17.31 0.80 -7.31
N LEU A 225 -16.40 -0.19 -7.35
CA LEU A 225 -16.73 -1.59 -7.09
C LEU A 225 -17.10 -1.84 -5.63
N ASN A 226 -18.12 -2.67 -5.41
CA ASN A 226 -18.51 -3.13 -4.09
C ASN A 226 -17.55 -4.21 -3.55
N PRO A 227 -17.55 -4.51 -2.23
CA PRO A 227 -16.63 -5.50 -1.65
C PRO A 227 -16.71 -6.92 -2.23
N GLU A 228 -17.89 -7.37 -2.66
CA GLU A 228 -18.06 -8.70 -3.26
C GLU A 228 -17.43 -8.78 -4.65
N GLU A 229 -17.64 -7.77 -5.49
CA GLU A 229 -17.03 -7.64 -6.81
C GLU A 229 -15.50 -7.58 -6.74
N ARG A 230 -14.97 -6.84 -5.75
CA ARG A 230 -13.54 -6.79 -5.47
C ARG A 230 -12.98 -8.15 -5.12
N ARG A 231 -13.66 -8.89 -4.23
CA ARG A 231 -13.25 -10.25 -3.83
C ARG A 231 -13.23 -11.22 -5.01
N VAL A 232 -14.25 -11.17 -5.88
CA VAL A 232 -14.27 -11.99 -7.11
C VAL A 232 -13.08 -11.64 -8.01
N SER A 233 -12.75 -10.36 -8.14
CA SER A 233 -11.63 -9.89 -8.96
C SER A 233 -10.26 -10.28 -8.40
N TYR A 234 -10.05 -10.20 -7.08
CA TYR A 234 -8.84 -10.66 -6.42
C TYR A 234 -8.69 -12.19 -6.39
N ASN A 235 -9.80 -12.93 -6.48
CA ASN A 235 -9.79 -14.38 -6.59
C ASN A 235 -9.44 -14.92 -7.98
N SER A 236 -9.27 -14.02 -8.96
CA SER A 236 -8.78 -14.39 -10.29
C SER A 236 -7.29 -14.76 -10.29
N ASP A 237 -6.85 -15.50 -11.31
CA ASP A 237 -5.43 -15.82 -11.52
C ASP A 237 -4.61 -14.55 -11.80
N VAL A 238 -5.22 -13.59 -12.50
CA VAL A 238 -4.64 -12.29 -12.85
C VAL A 238 -5.62 -11.19 -12.44
N THR A 239 -5.14 -10.15 -11.76
CA THR A 239 -5.94 -9.00 -11.35
C THR A 239 -5.28 -7.71 -11.84
N TYR A 240 -5.99 -6.95 -12.67
CA TYR A 240 -5.58 -5.61 -13.10
C TYR A 240 -6.16 -4.57 -12.15
N GLY A 241 -5.43 -3.49 -11.90
CA GLY A 241 -5.93 -2.37 -11.13
C GLY A 241 -4.95 -1.22 -11.06
N THR A 242 -5.26 -0.25 -10.19
CA THR A 242 -4.38 0.89 -9.91
C THR A 242 -3.66 0.71 -8.59
N ASN A 243 -2.51 1.38 -8.48
CA ASN A 243 -1.71 1.43 -7.25
C ASN A 243 -2.54 1.93 -6.06
N ASN A 244 -3.34 2.98 -6.26
CA ASN A 244 -4.21 3.55 -5.23
C ASN A 244 -5.26 2.55 -4.74
N GLU A 245 -6.02 1.93 -5.66
CA GLU A 245 -7.08 1.00 -5.27
C GLU A 245 -6.52 -0.21 -4.52
N PHE A 246 -5.41 -0.78 -5.00
CA PHE A 246 -4.74 -1.89 -4.32
C PHE A 246 -4.21 -1.52 -2.93
N GLY A 247 -3.61 -0.34 -2.79
CA GLY A 247 -3.12 0.12 -1.49
C GLY A 247 -4.27 0.44 -0.51
N PHE A 248 -5.37 1.03 -0.98
CA PHE A 248 -6.54 1.29 -0.15
C PHE A 248 -7.31 0.03 0.23
N ASP A 249 -7.41 -0.96 -0.66
CA ASP A 249 -7.99 -2.27 -0.31
C ASP A 249 -7.16 -2.97 0.76
N TYR A 250 -5.82 -2.89 0.68
CA TYR A 250 -4.96 -3.37 1.75
C TYR A 250 -5.22 -2.66 3.09
N LEU A 251 -5.37 -1.33 3.09
CA LEU A 251 -5.70 -0.59 4.31
C LEU A 251 -7.09 -0.96 4.85
N ARG A 252 -8.09 -1.11 3.98
CA ARG A 252 -9.46 -1.53 4.34
C ARG A 252 -9.48 -2.95 4.92
N ASP A 253 -8.74 -3.88 4.33
CA ASP A 253 -8.61 -5.25 4.84
C ASP A 253 -8.00 -5.28 6.24
N ASN A 254 -7.04 -4.40 6.52
CA ASN A 254 -6.46 -4.22 7.86
C ASN A 254 -7.34 -3.40 8.82
N MET A 255 -8.55 -3.04 8.41
CA MET A 255 -9.60 -2.44 9.24
C MET A 255 -10.86 -3.34 9.30
N ALA A 256 -10.85 -4.48 8.62
CA ALA A 256 -11.95 -5.44 8.64
C ALA A 256 -12.14 -6.03 10.04
N VAL A 257 -13.41 -6.28 10.39
CA VAL A 257 -13.82 -6.87 11.67
C VAL A 257 -14.09 -8.37 11.50
N GLU A 258 -14.53 -8.77 10.31
CA GLU A 258 -14.83 -10.15 9.97
C GLU A 258 -14.02 -10.63 8.75
N PRO A 259 -13.64 -11.91 8.69
CA PRO A 259 -12.93 -12.47 7.53
C PRO A 259 -13.72 -12.37 6.23
N SER A 260 -15.05 -12.41 6.31
CA SER A 260 -15.98 -12.24 5.20
C SER A 260 -15.87 -10.87 4.52
N GLN A 261 -15.28 -9.87 5.18
CA GLN A 261 -15.12 -8.51 4.67
C GLN A 261 -13.80 -8.34 3.90
N LEU A 262 -12.83 -9.24 4.08
CA LEU A 262 -11.56 -9.19 3.37
C LEU A 262 -11.79 -9.36 1.87
N VAL A 263 -11.07 -8.57 1.07
CA VAL A 263 -11.16 -8.63 -0.39
C VAL A 263 -9.87 -9.15 -1.02
N GLN A 264 -8.69 -8.85 -0.46
CA GLN A 264 -7.42 -9.25 -1.04
C GLN A 264 -7.00 -10.66 -0.62
N ARG A 265 -6.22 -11.29 -1.51
CA ARG A 265 -5.47 -12.52 -1.22
C ARG A 265 -4.06 -12.18 -0.71
N GLU A 266 -3.23 -13.19 -0.53
CA GLU A 266 -1.81 -13.00 -0.25
C GLU A 266 -1.11 -12.25 -1.40
N LEU A 267 -0.24 -11.30 -1.05
CA LEU A 267 0.51 -10.50 -2.02
C LEU A 267 1.66 -11.33 -2.63
N ASN A 268 1.39 -11.98 -3.77
CA ASN A 268 2.31 -12.91 -4.40
C ASN A 268 3.27 -12.25 -5.40
N PHE A 269 2.81 -11.99 -6.64
CA PHE A 269 3.62 -11.38 -7.69
C PHE A 269 2.96 -10.10 -8.21
N CYS A 270 3.74 -9.04 -8.32
CA CYS A 270 3.29 -7.76 -8.86
C CYS A 270 4.15 -7.32 -10.04
N ILE A 271 3.47 -6.87 -11.11
CA ILE A 271 4.09 -6.11 -12.20
C ILE A 271 3.55 -4.69 -12.17
N VAL A 272 4.44 -3.72 -12.01
CA VAL A 272 4.10 -2.30 -12.03
C VAL A 272 4.41 -1.74 -13.42
N ASP A 273 3.38 -1.40 -14.18
CA ASP A 273 3.54 -0.59 -15.40
C ASP A 273 3.87 0.85 -15.03
N GLU A 274 4.72 1.50 -15.82
CA GLU A 274 5.21 2.85 -15.55
C GLU A 274 5.78 2.98 -14.12
N VAL A 275 6.60 1.99 -13.74
CA VAL A 275 7.15 1.80 -12.38
C VAL A 275 7.86 3.04 -11.84
N ASP A 276 8.45 3.83 -12.71
CA ASP A 276 9.14 5.06 -12.36
C ASP A 276 8.18 6.16 -11.88
N SER A 277 6.95 6.22 -12.37
CA SER A 277 6.00 7.15 -11.78
C SER A 277 5.35 6.63 -10.53
N ILE A 278 4.97 5.36 -10.48
CA ILE A 278 4.28 4.82 -9.30
C ILE A 278 5.23 4.76 -8.11
N LEU A 279 6.46 4.25 -8.29
CA LEU A 279 7.39 4.00 -7.19
C LEU A 279 8.34 5.18 -6.88
N ILE A 280 8.35 6.24 -7.71
CA ILE A 280 9.20 7.43 -7.49
C ILE A 280 8.37 8.71 -7.47
N ASP A 281 7.54 8.98 -8.48
CA ASP A 281 6.77 10.24 -8.54
C ASP A 281 5.64 10.28 -7.51
N GLU A 282 4.82 9.24 -7.47
CA GLU A 282 3.64 9.14 -6.59
C GLU A 282 4.00 8.66 -5.19
N ALA A 283 5.15 8.01 -5.03
CA ALA A 283 5.70 7.56 -3.76
C ALA A 283 6.10 8.71 -2.79
N ARG A 284 5.80 9.97 -3.15
CA ARG A 284 6.01 11.16 -2.30
C ARG A 284 4.94 11.31 -1.22
N THR A 285 3.74 10.79 -1.45
CA THR A 285 2.60 10.94 -0.53
C THR A 285 2.13 9.57 -0.05
N PRO A 286 1.98 9.35 1.27
CA PRO A 286 1.41 8.11 1.78
C PRO A 286 -0.08 8.01 1.46
N LEU A 287 -0.59 6.78 1.39
CA LEU A 287 -2.02 6.50 1.38
C LEU A 287 -2.55 6.59 2.81
N ILE A 288 -3.62 7.34 3.01
CA ILE A 288 -4.20 7.60 4.33
C ILE A 288 -5.71 7.35 4.25
N ILE A 289 -6.22 6.52 5.15
CA ILE A 289 -7.66 6.47 5.46
C ILE A 289 -7.87 7.33 6.69
N SER A 290 -8.60 8.43 6.52
CA SER A 290 -9.03 9.28 7.62
C SER A 290 -10.48 8.99 8.00
N GLY A 291 -10.80 9.14 9.28
CA GLY A 291 -12.17 9.11 9.77
C GLY A 291 -12.39 10.18 10.82
N PRO A 292 -13.65 10.39 11.24
CA PRO A 292 -13.94 11.34 12.30
C PRO A 292 -13.19 10.94 13.57
N ALA A 293 -12.53 11.91 14.20
CA ALA A 293 -11.96 11.77 15.53
C ALA A 293 -13.08 11.65 16.58
N GLU A 294 -12.70 11.18 17.77
CA GLU A 294 -13.55 11.36 18.95
C GLU A 294 -13.84 12.85 19.16
N ASP A 295 -15.00 13.16 19.74
CA ASP A 295 -15.49 14.52 19.82
C ASP A 295 -14.66 15.36 20.81
N ALA A 296 -13.65 16.08 20.28
CA ALA A 296 -12.81 17.00 21.05
C ALA A 296 -13.28 18.46 20.92
N THR A 297 -14.49 18.71 20.41
CA THR A 297 -15.02 20.07 20.21
C THR A 297 -15.02 20.88 21.51
N GLU A 298 -15.32 20.24 22.63
CA GLU A 298 -15.26 20.84 23.97
C GLU A 298 -13.83 21.28 24.37
N LYS A 299 -12.81 20.52 23.98
CA LYS A 299 -11.40 20.87 24.26
C LYS A 299 -10.98 22.11 23.49
N TYR A 300 -11.38 22.26 22.23
CA TYR A 300 -11.12 23.47 21.44
C TYR A 300 -11.82 24.70 22.01
N ALA A 301 -13.08 24.56 22.42
CA ALA A 301 -13.82 25.64 23.06
C ALA A 301 -13.11 26.09 24.36
N LYS A 302 -12.75 25.14 25.23
CA LYS A 302 -12.07 25.42 26.49
C LYS A 302 -10.65 25.97 26.30
N ALA A 303 -9.88 25.45 25.34
CA ALA A 303 -8.56 25.97 25.00
C ALA A 303 -8.63 27.42 24.50
N ASN A 304 -9.65 27.76 23.70
CA ASN A 304 -9.92 29.13 23.27
C ASN A 304 -10.27 30.06 24.45
N GLU A 305 -11.03 29.59 25.44
CA GLU A 305 -11.31 30.36 26.68
C GLU A 305 -10.05 30.62 27.51
N ILE A 306 -9.15 29.63 27.59
CA ILE A 306 -7.87 29.77 28.29
C ILE A 306 -6.95 30.72 27.51
N ALA A 307 -6.84 30.57 26.20
CA ALA A 307 -5.98 31.41 25.36
C ALA A 307 -6.31 32.91 25.47
N LYS A 308 -7.59 33.26 25.63
CA LYS A 308 -8.04 34.65 25.86
C LYS A 308 -7.54 35.26 27.18
N GLN A 309 -7.19 34.44 28.16
CA GLN A 309 -6.73 34.88 29.48
C GLN A 309 -5.21 35.00 29.57
N LEU A 310 -4.47 34.50 28.58
CA LEU A 310 -3.01 34.57 28.52
C LEU A 310 -2.53 35.89 27.92
N ILE A 311 -1.39 36.38 28.41
CA ILE A 311 -0.85 37.70 28.04
C ILE A 311 0.40 37.56 27.15
N LYS A 312 0.35 38.13 25.94
CA LYS A 312 1.49 38.20 25.00
C LYS A 312 2.71 38.88 25.67
N ASN A 313 3.89 38.33 25.45
CA ASN A 313 5.19 38.73 26.04
C ASN A 313 5.35 38.51 27.56
N LYS A 314 4.35 37.93 28.23
CA LYS A 314 4.45 37.50 29.63
C LYS A 314 4.29 35.99 29.73
N ASP A 315 3.18 35.48 29.20
CA ASP A 315 2.80 34.06 29.28
C ASP A 315 3.26 33.28 28.04
N PHE A 316 3.42 33.96 26.90
CA PHE A 316 3.94 33.36 25.67
C PHE A 316 4.63 34.42 24.80
N SER A 317 5.55 33.98 23.94
CA SER A 317 6.17 34.78 22.88
C SER A 317 5.61 34.36 21.51
N VAL A 318 5.60 35.31 20.57
CA VAL A 318 5.14 35.09 19.20
C VAL A 318 6.28 35.39 18.24
N ASP A 319 6.59 34.44 17.38
CA ASP A 319 7.49 34.62 16.23
C ASP A 319 6.64 34.69 14.96
N GLU A 320 6.44 35.90 14.46
CA GLU A 320 5.61 36.18 13.28
C GLU A 320 6.29 35.70 11.98
N LYS A 321 7.63 35.61 11.96
CA LYS A 321 8.38 35.21 10.77
C LYS A 321 8.26 33.71 10.52
N ASP A 322 8.40 32.92 11.59
CA ASP A 322 8.30 31.47 11.53
C ASP A 322 6.88 30.96 11.83
N LYS A 323 5.90 31.87 11.96
CA LYS A 323 4.50 31.62 12.38
C LYS A 323 4.44 30.64 13.55
N ASN A 324 5.15 30.96 14.63
CA ASN A 324 5.27 30.09 15.80
C ASN A 324 4.97 30.83 17.12
N ILE A 325 4.53 30.07 18.13
CA ILE A 325 4.26 30.56 19.48
C ILE A 325 5.00 29.67 20.48
N GLN A 326 5.61 30.28 21.49
CA GLN A 326 6.28 29.54 22.56
C GLN A 326 5.74 29.99 23.92
N LEU A 327 5.29 29.02 24.72
CA LEU A 327 4.87 29.28 26.10
C LEU A 327 6.10 29.59 26.97
N THR A 328 6.01 30.62 27.81
CA THR A 328 7.02 30.90 28.84
C THR A 328 6.75 30.05 30.08
N GLU A 329 7.74 29.88 30.97
CA GLU A 329 7.51 29.20 32.26
C GLU A 329 6.38 29.83 33.08
N LYS A 330 6.22 31.16 32.99
CA LYS A 330 5.12 31.88 33.66
C LYS A 330 3.77 31.55 33.04
N GLY A 331 3.69 31.44 31.70
CA GLY A 331 2.47 31.04 31.03
C GLY A 331 2.09 29.59 31.30
N VAL A 332 3.06 28.69 31.39
CA VAL A 332 2.83 27.29 31.79
C VAL A 332 2.22 27.24 33.20
N ASN A 333 2.78 27.97 34.16
CA ASN A 333 2.21 28.05 35.51
C ASN A 333 0.79 28.67 35.52
N HIS A 334 0.58 29.73 34.73
CA HIS A 334 -0.74 30.38 34.61
C HIS A 334 -1.79 29.43 34.03
N ILE A 335 -1.46 28.66 32.99
CA ILE A 335 -2.32 27.62 32.41
C ILE A 335 -2.62 26.54 33.46
N GLN A 336 -1.61 26.09 34.21
CA GLN A 336 -1.77 25.09 35.25
C GLN A 336 -2.74 25.54 36.35
N GLU A 337 -2.69 26.81 36.75
CA GLU A 337 -3.65 27.41 37.69
C GLU A 337 -5.07 27.45 37.13
N LEU A 338 -5.23 27.92 35.88
CA LEU A 338 -6.53 28.03 35.20
C LEU A 338 -7.20 26.67 34.96
N MET A 339 -6.40 25.63 34.73
CA MET A 339 -6.89 24.27 34.51
C MET A 339 -6.96 23.43 35.78
N HIS A 340 -6.44 23.93 36.91
CA HIS A 340 -6.28 23.20 38.17
C HIS A 340 -5.47 21.90 38.03
N ILE A 341 -4.37 21.95 37.28
CA ILE A 341 -3.48 20.80 37.01
C ILE A 341 -2.06 21.05 37.53
N THR A 342 -1.36 19.97 37.88
CA THR A 342 -0.02 20.04 38.52
C THR A 342 1.14 20.10 37.53
N ASN A 343 0.99 19.50 36.36
CA ASN A 343 2.03 19.49 35.33
C ASN A 343 1.41 19.44 33.92
N LEU A 344 1.58 20.51 33.14
CA LEU A 344 1.08 20.59 31.78
C LEU A 344 1.80 19.64 30.81
N TYR A 345 3.11 19.42 30.99
CA TYR A 345 3.91 18.57 30.09
C TYR A 345 3.98 17.10 30.52
N GLY A 346 3.22 16.71 31.55
CA GLY A 346 3.13 15.34 32.06
C GLY A 346 1.86 14.65 31.57
N GLU A 347 0.97 14.29 32.50
CA GLU A 347 -0.30 13.59 32.23
C GLU A 347 -1.27 14.38 31.33
N HIS A 348 -1.05 15.68 31.15
CA HIS A 348 -1.89 16.59 30.36
C HIS A 348 -1.18 17.13 29.11
N ALA A 349 -0.15 16.44 28.62
CA ALA A 349 0.60 16.86 27.44
C ALA A 349 -0.29 16.98 26.18
N ASP A 350 -1.42 16.29 26.13
CA ASP A 350 -2.41 16.40 25.05
C ASP A 350 -2.99 17.81 24.92
N TRP A 351 -3.12 18.56 26.03
CA TRP A 351 -3.63 19.94 26.03
C TRP A 351 -2.70 20.96 25.39
N VAL A 352 -1.40 20.68 25.36
CA VAL A 352 -0.39 21.59 24.77
C VAL A 352 -0.73 21.88 23.31
N HIS A 353 -1.15 20.86 22.56
CA HIS A 353 -1.54 21.00 21.16
C HIS A 353 -2.74 21.93 20.97
N PHE A 354 -3.80 21.76 21.77
CA PHE A 354 -5.01 22.58 21.68
C PHE A 354 -4.75 24.04 22.08
N LEU A 355 -3.94 24.26 23.13
CA LEU A 355 -3.57 25.59 23.61
C LEU A 355 -2.66 26.32 22.63
N ASP A 356 -1.67 25.63 22.06
CA ASP A 356 -0.79 26.18 21.02
C ASP A 356 -1.60 26.59 19.78
N ASN A 357 -2.47 25.71 19.28
CA ASN A 357 -3.35 26.03 18.15
C ASN A 357 -4.32 27.18 18.44
N ALA A 358 -4.89 27.25 19.65
CA ALA A 358 -5.75 28.36 20.05
C ALA A 358 -4.98 29.69 20.05
N LEU A 359 -3.77 29.72 20.62
CA LEU A 359 -2.91 30.91 20.58
C LEU A 359 -2.52 31.27 19.15
N LYS A 360 -2.16 30.29 18.31
CA LYS A 360 -1.83 30.53 16.90
C LYS A 360 -3.02 31.13 16.15
N ALA A 361 -4.22 30.60 16.38
CA ALA A 361 -5.44 31.14 15.78
C ALA A 361 -5.65 32.61 16.16
N TRP A 362 -5.39 33.00 17.42
CA TRP A 362 -5.54 34.39 17.87
C TRP A 362 -4.47 35.35 17.34
N TYR A 363 -3.21 34.92 17.28
CA TYR A 363 -2.08 35.84 17.10
C TYR A 363 -1.35 35.72 15.76
N LEU A 364 -1.58 34.67 14.98
CA LEU A 364 -0.89 34.43 13.70
C LEU A 364 -1.83 34.31 12.50
N TYR A 365 -3.14 34.16 12.74
CA TYR A 365 -4.13 34.03 11.69
C TYR A 365 -5.16 35.15 11.83
N GLU A 366 -5.19 36.03 10.84
CA GLU A 366 -6.03 37.22 10.81
C GLU A 366 -7.26 37.00 9.94
N LYS A 367 -8.40 37.43 10.49
CA LYS A 367 -9.66 37.46 9.75
C LYS A 367 -9.57 38.49 8.64
N ASP A 368 -10.13 38.13 7.48
CA ASP A 368 -10.11 38.90 6.23
C ASP A 368 -8.73 39.02 5.56
N VAL A 369 -7.71 38.32 6.09
CA VAL A 369 -6.37 38.20 5.49
C VAL A 369 -6.04 36.74 5.19
N ASP A 370 -6.00 35.88 6.23
CA ASP A 370 -5.70 34.45 6.09
C ASP A 370 -6.96 33.58 5.88
N TYR A 371 -8.11 34.07 6.36
CA TYR A 371 -9.40 33.40 6.22
C TYR A 371 -10.56 34.40 6.30
N ILE A 372 -11.71 34.03 5.76
CA ILE A 372 -12.98 34.76 5.94
C ILE A 372 -14.03 33.85 6.60
N VAL A 373 -15.03 34.46 7.21
CA VAL A 373 -16.20 33.75 7.77
C VAL A 373 -17.40 34.01 6.86
N ARG A 374 -17.94 32.97 6.24
CA ARG A 374 -19.09 33.06 5.33
C ARG A 374 -20.07 31.92 5.59
N ASP A 375 -21.36 32.22 5.72
CA ASP A 375 -22.42 31.22 5.94
C ASP A 375 -22.12 30.26 7.11
N THR A 376 -21.55 30.77 8.20
CA THR A 376 -21.08 29.98 9.36
C THR A 376 -20.00 28.95 9.04
N GLU A 377 -19.17 29.21 8.02
CA GLU A 377 -17.99 28.42 7.68
C GLU A 377 -16.73 29.28 7.55
N ILE A 378 -15.58 28.70 7.89
CA ILE A 378 -14.26 29.30 7.66
C ILE A 378 -13.79 28.96 6.26
N ILE A 379 -13.54 29.98 5.43
CA ILE A 379 -12.98 29.82 4.08
C ILE A 379 -11.58 30.41 4.06
N ILE A 380 -10.60 29.62 3.61
CA ILE A 380 -9.19 30.04 3.54
C ILE A 380 -9.02 31.03 2.40
N VAL A 381 -8.22 32.08 2.63
CA VAL A 381 -7.79 33.02 1.59
C VAL A 381 -6.36 32.66 1.20
N ASP A 382 -6.12 32.48 -0.09
CA ASP A 382 -4.76 32.25 -0.59
C ASP A 382 -3.94 33.55 -0.51
N GLU A 383 -2.87 33.55 0.30
CA GLU A 383 -2.03 34.73 0.57
C GLU A 383 -1.44 35.37 -0.70
N ASN A 384 -1.18 34.59 -1.76
CA ASN A 384 -0.54 35.08 -2.97
C ASN A 384 -1.53 35.61 -4.00
N THR A 385 -2.74 35.04 -4.05
CA THR A 385 -3.71 35.32 -5.10
C THR A 385 -4.98 36.02 -4.62
N GLY A 386 -5.21 36.07 -3.31
CA GLY A 386 -6.44 36.58 -2.69
C GLY A 386 -7.69 35.75 -3.02
N ARG A 387 -7.52 34.56 -3.62
CA ARG A 387 -8.63 33.68 -3.99
C ARG A 387 -9.17 32.94 -2.78
N LEU A 388 -10.49 32.79 -2.75
CA LEU A 388 -11.20 31.99 -1.76
C LEU A 388 -11.04 30.50 -2.09
N MET A 389 -10.51 29.74 -1.13
CA MET A 389 -10.23 28.31 -1.25
C MET A 389 -11.36 27.50 -0.60
N GLU A 390 -12.51 27.46 -1.26
CA GLU A 390 -13.68 26.70 -0.81
C GLU A 390 -13.37 25.20 -0.73
N GLY A 391 -13.83 24.55 0.35
CA GLY A 391 -13.59 23.13 0.62
C GLY A 391 -12.20 22.79 1.16
N ARG A 392 -11.28 23.75 1.29
CA ARG A 392 -9.97 23.54 1.95
C ARG A 392 -10.05 23.85 3.44
N ARG A 393 -9.31 23.08 4.24
CA ARG A 393 -9.17 23.28 5.69
C ARG A 393 -7.71 23.30 6.10
N TYR A 394 -7.42 24.02 7.18
CA TYR A 394 -6.11 23.98 7.83
C TYR A 394 -5.96 22.64 8.57
N SER A 395 -4.77 22.05 8.53
CA SER A 395 -4.47 20.75 9.15
C SER A 395 -4.19 20.87 10.66
N ASN A 396 -4.02 19.72 11.32
CA ASN A 396 -3.56 19.61 12.72
C ASN A 396 -4.38 20.43 13.72
N GLY A 397 -5.71 20.40 13.61
CA GLY A 397 -6.58 21.10 14.56
C GLY A 397 -6.64 22.62 14.41
N MET A 398 -5.86 23.20 13.48
CA MET A 398 -5.78 24.64 13.31
C MET A 398 -7.10 25.23 12.78
N HIS A 399 -7.78 24.52 11.89
CA HIS A 399 -9.08 24.97 11.37
C HIS A 399 -10.13 24.99 12.49
N GLN A 400 -10.14 23.97 13.34
CA GLN A 400 -11.01 23.85 14.51
C GLN A 400 -10.72 24.94 15.55
N ALA A 401 -9.46 25.30 15.75
CA ALA A 401 -9.08 26.41 16.63
C ALA A 401 -9.56 27.77 16.08
N ILE A 402 -9.55 27.97 14.76
CA ILE A 402 -10.12 29.17 14.13
C ILE A 402 -11.65 29.16 14.22
N GLU A 403 -12.30 28.01 13.98
CA GLU A 403 -13.75 27.85 14.20
C GLU A 403 -14.13 28.21 15.65
N ALA A 404 -13.36 27.73 16.64
CA ALA A 404 -13.54 28.06 18.05
C ALA A 404 -13.30 29.54 18.37
N LYS A 405 -12.26 30.16 17.77
CA LYS A 405 -11.96 31.60 17.89
C LYS A 405 -13.12 32.46 17.41
N GLU A 406 -13.67 32.15 16.24
CA GLU A 406 -14.75 32.91 15.60
C GLU A 406 -16.16 32.56 16.13
N GLY A 407 -16.27 31.57 17.01
CA GLY A 407 -17.57 31.13 17.57
C GLY A 407 -18.45 30.40 16.55
N VAL A 408 -17.83 29.79 15.54
CA VAL A 408 -18.48 28.98 14.51
C VAL A 408 -18.63 27.54 15.00
N GLN A 409 -19.55 26.76 14.41
CA GLN A 409 -19.70 25.34 14.75
C GLN A 409 -18.39 24.59 14.50
N ILE A 410 -17.75 24.14 15.59
CA ILE A 410 -16.50 23.39 15.53
C ILE A 410 -16.80 22.01 14.93
N ARG A 411 -16.15 21.71 13.82
CA ARG A 411 -16.29 20.42 13.13
C ARG A 411 -15.28 19.44 13.70
N ARG A 412 -15.67 18.17 13.84
CA ARG A 412 -14.74 17.11 14.31
C ARG A 412 -13.50 17.06 13.44
N GLU A 413 -12.35 16.88 14.07
CA GLU A 413 -11.11 16.59 13.37
C GLU A 413 -11.23 15.28 12.60
N ASN A 414 -10.42 15.17 11.55
CA ASN A 414 -10.17 13.91 10.90
C ASN A 414 -8.90 13.32 11.49
N GLN A 415 -8.97 12.09 11.99
CA GLN A 415 -7.82 11.34 12.47
C GLN A 415 -7.41 10.27 11.45
N THR A 416 -6.12 9.98 11.40
CA THR A 416 -5.57 8.89 10.58
C THR A 416 -5.95 7.54 11.20
N LEU A 417 -6.80 6.77 10.51
CA LEU A 417 -7.21 5.43 10.94
C LEU A 417 -6.25 4.35 10.46
N ALA A 418 -5.72 4.54 9.24
CA ALA A 418 -4.73 3.65 8.65
C ALA A 418 -3.89 4.44 7.65
N THR A 419 -2.61 4.11 7.54
CA THR A 419 -1.70 4.76 6.61
C THR A 419 -0.66 3.77 6.11
N ILE A 420 -0.20 3.92 4.87
CA ILE A 420 0.95 3.19 4.31
C ILE A 420 1.59 3.98 3.16
N THR A 421 2.91 3.93 3.05
CA THR A 421 3.60 4.44 1.85
C THR A 421 3.59 3.41 0.72
N PHE A 422 3.58 3.84 -0.54
CA PHE A 422 3.71 2.92 -1.67
C PHE A 422 4.98 2.06 -1.57
N GLN A 423 6.09 2.66 -1.13
CA GLN A 423 7.35 1.95 -0.90
C GLN A 423 7.13 0.71 -0.03
N ASN A 424 6.56 0.89 1.16
CA ASN A 424 6.35 -0.21 2.09
C ASN A 424 5.25 -1.16 1.65
N TYR A 425 4.22 -0.68 0.95
CA TYR A 425 3.20 -1.54 0.37
C TYR A 425 3.78 -2.53 -0.66
N PHE A 426 4.51 -2.03 -1.65
CA PHE A 426 5.07 -2.88 -2.72
C PHE A 426 6.19 -3.81 -2.23
N ARG A 427 6.91 -3.43 -1.17
CA ARG A 427 7.91 -4.30 -0.50
C ARG A 427 7.30 -5.54 0.17
N MET A 428 5.99 -5.61 0.36
CA MET A 428 5.32 -6.78 0.94
C MET A 428 5.06 -7.90 -0.07
N TYR A 429 5.15 -7.64 -1.37
CA TYR A 429 4.98 -8.70 -2.37
C TYR A 429 6.15 -9.68 -2.30
N LYS A 430 5.87 -10.98 -2.42
CA LYS A 430 6.92 -12.02 -2.52
C LYS A 430 7.86 -11.75 -3.68
N LYS A 431 7.33 -11.19 -4.78
CA LYS A 431 8.08 -10.84 -5.97
C LYS A 431 7.51 -9.58 -6.61
N LEU A 432 8.37 -8.59 -6.82
CA LEU A 432 8.02 -7.30 -7.41
C LEU A 432 8.83 -7.10 -8.70
N SER A 433 8.16 -6.71 -9.76
CA SER A 433 8.76 -6.38 -11.05
C SER A 433 8.12 -5.11 -11.61
N GLY A 434 8.78 -4.49 -12.58
CA GLY A 434 8.24 -3.26 -13.17
C GLY A 434 8.76 -3.01 -14.57
N MET A 435 8.02 -2.21 -15.33
CA MET A 435 8.42 -1.81 -16.67
C MET A 435 8.22 -0.32 -16.86
N THR A 436 9.12 0.30 -17.61
CA THR A 436 9.02 1.72 -17.99
C THR A 436 9.97 2.01 -19.14
N GLY A 437 9.87 3.20 -19.76
CA GLY A 437 10.84 3.64 -20.77
C GLY A 437 12.06 4.36 -20.20
N THR A 438 12.09 4.65 -18.90
CA THR A 438 13.05 5.62 -18.33
C THR A 438 13.44 5.32 -16.86
N ALA A 439 13.88 4.10 -16.53
CA ALA A 439 14.23 3.70 -15.16
C ALA A 439 15.71 3.87 -14.78
N GLU A 440 16.64 3.84 -15.76
CA GLU A 440 18.09 3.75 -15.53
C GLU A 440 18.62 4.92 -14.71
N THR A 441 18.00 6.10 -14.83
CA THR A 441 18.39 7.27 -14.04
C THR A 441 18.23 7.05 -12.54
N GLU A 442 17.25 6.24 -12.13
CA GLU A 442 16.91 5.96 -10.73
C GLU A 442 17.23 4.50 -10.34
N ALA A 443 18.05 3.78 -11.12
CA ALA A 443 18.40 2.38 -10.87
C ALA A 443 18.93 2.15 -9.44
N THR A 444 19.69 3.11 -8.91
CA THR A 444 20.19 3.06 -7.53
C THR A 444 19.11 3.20 -6.46
N GLU A 445 18.02 3.91 -6.75
CA GLU A 445 16.88 4.04 -5.84
C GLU A 445 16.08 2.73 -5.83
N PHE A 446 15.82 2.16 -7.01
CA PHE A 446 15.10 0.88 -7.14
C PHE A 446 15.79 -0.27 -6.41
N ILE A 447 17.09 -0.43 -6.57
CA ILE A 447 17.83 -1.50 -5.90
C ILE A 447 17.89 -1.30 -4.38
N LYS A 448 18.04 -0.06 -3.90
CA LYS A 448 18.16 0.23 -2.46
C LYS A 448 16.84 0.09 -1.71
N ILE A 449 15.73 0.49 -2.33
CA ILE A 449 14.41 0.50 -1.68
C ILE A 449 13.68 -0.82 -1.90
N TYR A 450 13.69 -1.33 -3.13
CA TYR A 450 12.86 -2.45 -3.56
C TYR A 450 13.64 -3.72 -3.91
N ASN A 451 14.98 -3.69 -3.86
CA ASN A 451 15.85 -4.78 -4.30
C ASN A 451 15.62 -5.19 -5.77
N MET A 452 15.29 -4.22 -6.62
CA MET A 452 15.05 -4.44 -8.05
C MET A 452 16.20 -3.92 -8.89
N ASN A 453 16.81 -4.79 -9.70
CA ASN A 453 17.80 -4.38 -10.69
C ASN A 453 17.10 -3.75 -11.90
N THR A 454 17.71 -2.72 -12.50
CA THR A 454 17.22 -2.13 -13.76
C THR A 454 18.04 -2.68 -14.93
N TRP A 455 17.35 -3.18 -15.96
CA TRP A 455 17.98 -3.66 -17.19
C TRP A 455 17.43 -2.90 -18.40
N VAL A 456 18.33 -2.26 -19.15
CA VAL A 456 17.98 -1.56 -20.39
C VAL A 456 17.86 -2.57 -21.52
N ILE A 457 16.63 -2.71 -22.03
CA ILE A 457 16.31 -3.62 -23.13
C ILE A 457 16.56 -2.89 -24.47
N PRO A 458 17.26 -3.51 -25.44
CA PRO A 458 17.46 -2.90 -26.74
C PRO A 458 16.13 -2.70 -27.47
N THR A 459 16.06 -1.67 -28.32
CA THR A 459 14.88 -1.47 -29.18
C THR A 459 14.84 -2.50 -30.30
N ASN A 460 13.64 -2.88 -30.73
CA ASN A 460 13.46 -3.82 -31.84
C ASN A 460 14.06 -3.26 -33.15
N LYS A 461 13.85 -1.96 -33.38
CA LYS A 461 14.43 -1.21 -34.49
C LYS A 461 15.26 -0.04 -33.96
N PRO A 462 16.39 0.32 -34.60
CA PRO A 462 17.19 1.46 -34.15
C PRO A 462 16.39 2.77 -34.18
N CYS A 463 16.50 3.56 -33.11
CA CYS A 463 15.87 4.88 -33.05
C CYS A 463 16.60 5.86 -33.99
N ILE A 464 15.88 6.42 -34.96
CA ILE A 464 16.39 7.42 -35.92
C ILE A 464 15.85 8.83 -35.65
N ARG A 465 15.22 9.05 -34.48
CA ARG A 465 14.69 10.35 -34.05
C ARG A 465 15.81 11.38 -33.97
N LYS A 466 15.53 12.60 -34.44
CA LYS A 466 16.44 13.74 -34.35
C LYS A 466 16.13 14.57 -33.10
N ASP A 467 16.94 14.40 -32.05
CA ASP A 467 16.86 15.25 -30.86
C ASP A 467 17.64 16.55 -31.10
N LEU A 468 16.92 17.64 -31.36
CA LEU A 468 17.46 18.96 -31.65
C LEU A 468 17.98 19.64 -30.38
N GLN A 469 18.85 20.63 -30.55
CA GLN A 469 19.37 21.39 -29.41
C GLN A 469 18.27 22.24 -28.76
N ASP A 470 18.37 22.36 -27.45
CA ASP A 470 17.51 23.22 -26.64
C ASP A 470 17.67 24.69 -27.05
N MET A 471 16.55 25.39 -27.25
CA MET A 471 16.48 26.81 -27.58
C MET A 471 16.26 27.60 -26.29
N VAL A 472 17.25 28.36 -25.85
CA VAL A 472 17.18 29.14 -24.60
C VAL A 472 16.97 30.61 -24.93
N TYR A 473 15.95 31.22 -24.33
CA TYR A 473 15.57 32.62 -24.48
C TYR A 473 15.78 33.38 -23.18
N LYS A 474 15.90 34.70 -23.29
CA LYS A 474 16.11 35.58 -22.15
C LYS A 474 14.84 35.78 -21.31
N SER A 475 13.68 35.87 -21.96
CA SER A 475 12.38 36.08 -21.33
C SER A 475 11.36 35.02 -21.75
N GLU A 476 10.35 34.81 -20.90
CA GLU A 476 9.25 33.87 -21.18
C GLU A 476 8.41 34.31 -22.40
N ASP A 477 8.19 35.62 -22.60
CA ASP A 477 7.46 36.12 -23.76
C ASP A 477 8.17 35.81 -25.09
N ALA A 478 9.50 35.96 -25.13
CA ALA A 478 10.30 35.62 -26.32
C ALA A 478 10.24 34.12 -26.62
N LYS A 479 10.33 33.28 -25.57
CA LYS A 479 10.14 31.84 -25.67
C LYS A 479 8.78 31.49 -26.28
N TRP A 480 7.68 32.08 -25.79
CA TRP A 480 6.33 31.81 -26.31
C TRP A 480 6.16 32.23 -27.77
N ARG A 481 6.68 33.40 -28.16
CA ARG A 481 6.68 33.83 -29.57
C ARG A 481 7.42 32.81 -30.46
N ALA A 482 8.56 32.31 -30.01
CA ALA A 482 9.33 31.32 -30.76
C ALA A 482 8.61 29.97 -30.86
N ILE A 483 7.97 29.50 -29.79
CA ILE A 483 7.17 28.27 -29.77
C ILE A 483 6.04 28.37 -30.80
N VAL A 484 5.30 29.48 -30.81
CA VAL A 484 4.19 29.70 -31.76
C VAL A 484 4.71 29.75 -33.19
N ALA A 485 5.84 30.40 -33.45
CA ALA A 485 6.47 30.45 -34.76
C ALA A 485 6.88 29.06 -35.26
N GLU A 486 7.49 28.22 -34.40
CA GLU A 486 7.87 26.84 -34.73
C GLU A 486 6.63 25.97 -35.04
N ILE A 487 5.58 26.07 -34.21
CA ILE A 487 4.32 25.35 -34.44
C ILE A 487 3.71 25.76 -35.78
N LYS A 488 3.64 27.06 -36.06
CA LYS A 488 3.10 27.61 -37.31
C LYS A 488 3.87 27.12 -38.53
N GLU A 489 5.20 27.14 -38.48
CA GLU A 489 6.05 26.67 -39.58
C GLU A 489 5.79 25.19 -39.89
N ARG A 490 5.80 24.32 -38.87
CA ARG A 490 5.60 22.87 -39.07
C ARG A 490 4.18 22.51 -39.45
N HIS A 491 3.19 23.16 -38.84
CA HIS A 491 1.79 22.99 -39.18
C HIS A 491 1.52 23.41 -40.64
N SER A 492 2.17 24.47 -41.15
CA SER A 492 2.04 24.86 -42.57
C SER A 492 2.57 23.81 -43.56
N LYS A 493 3.51 22.96 -43.13
CA LYS A 493 4.02 21.80 -43.89
C LYS A 493 3.15 20.54 -43.70
N GLY A 494 2.19 20.61 -42.79
CA GLY A 494 1.30 19.51 -42.38
C GLY A 494 1.94 18.48 -41.46
N GLN A 495 3.11 18.77 -40.88
CA GLN A 495 3.78 17.88 -39.94
C GLN A 495 3.04 17.88 -38.59
N PRO A 496 2.71 16.71 -38.01
CA PRO A 496 2.05 16.65 -36.71
C PRO A 496 2.96 17.12 -35.56
N LEU A 497 2.35 17.77 -34.59
CA LEU A 497 3.02 18.34 -33.41
C LEU A 497 2.39 17.84 -32.11
N LEU A 498 3.24 17.40 -31.19
CA LEU A 498 2.88 17.20 -29.79
C LEU A 498 3.66 18.20 -28.92
N VAL A 499 2.94 19.10 -28.25
CA VAL A 499 3.51 20.12 -27.38
C VAL A 499 3.32 19.71 -25.92
N GLY A 500 4.41 19.47 -25.20
CA GLY A 500 4.42 19.13 -23.79
C GLY A 500 4.63 20.35 -22.90
N THR A 501 3.72 20.57 -21.96
CA THR A 501 3.73 21.68 -20.99
C THR A 501 3.84 21.16 -19.56
N ALA A 502 4.45 21.92 -18.64
CA ALA A 502 4.57 21.47 -17.25
C ALA A 502 3.30 21.71 -16.41
N SER A 503 2.43 22.63 -16.81
CA SER A 503 1.21 22.97 -16.05
C SER A 503 -0.01 23.20 -16.95
N ILE A 504 -1.20 23.06 -16.35
CA ILE A 504 -2.47 23.38 -17.00
C ILE A 504 -2.50 24.85 -17.41
N GLU A 505 -2.06 25.76 -16.53
CA GLU A 505 -1.99 27.20 -16.80
C GLU A 505 -1.19 27.52 -18.07
N LYS A 506 -0.02 26.90 -18.23
CA LYS A 506 0.81 27.08 -19.44
C LYS A 506 0.17 26.49 -20.69
N SER A 507 -0.61 25.42 -20.54
CA SER A 507 -1.37 24.82 -21.64
C SER A 507 -2.48 25.75 -22.13
N GLU A 508 -3.24 26.33 -21.19
CA GLU A 508 -4.28 27.31 -21.48
C GLU A 508 -3.70 28.60 -22.07
N HIS A 509 -2.53 29.02 -21.58
CA HIS A 509 -1.81 30.16 -22.15
C HIS A 509 -1.44 29.92 -23.61
N LEU A 510 -0.83 28.76 -23.92
CA LEU A 510 -0.49 28.39 -25.30
C LEU A 510 -1.74 28.23 -26.18
N HIS A 511 -2.81 27.65 -25.65
CA HIS A 511 -4.11 27.55 -26.32
C HIS A 511 -4.59 28.93 -26.80
N GLY A 512 -4.62 29.92 -25.90
CA GLY A 512 -5.00 31.29 -26.25
C GLY A 512 -4.08 31.98 -27.26
N LEU A 513 -2.80 31.60 -27.32
CA LEU A 513 -1.87 32.08 -28.37
C LEU A 513 -2.14 31.43 -29.73
N LEU A 514 -2.41 30.13 -29.76
CA LEU A 514 -2.69 29.41 -31.02
C LEU A 514 -4.07 29.75 -31.59
N GLU A 515 -5.08 30.03 -30.75
CA GLU A 515 -6.38 30.53 -31.20
C GLU A 515 -6.25 31.87 -31.94
N LYS A 516 -5.41 32.79 -31.44
CA LYS A 516 -5.15 34.08 -32.10
C LYS A 516 -4.51 33.93 -33.48
N GLU A 517 -3.71 32.89 -33.67
CA GLU A 517 -3.06 32.55 -34.95
C GLU A 517 -3.95 31.68 -35.85
N GLY A 518 -5.14 31.25 -35.38
CA GLY A 518 -6.08 30.43 -36.15
C GLY A 518 -5.59 29.01 -36.42
N ILE A 519 -4.73 28.45 -35.56
CA ILE A 519 -4.18 27.09 -35.72
C ILE A 519 -5.09 26.09 -35.00
N PRO A 520 -5.71 25.11 -35.70
CA PRO A 520 -6.51 24.08 -35.08
C PRO A 520 -5.66 23.20 -34.16
N HIS A 521 -6.09 23.01 -32.91
CA HIS A 521 -5.36 22.22 -31.93
C HIS A 521 -6.28 21.62 -30.87
N GLU A 522 -5.79 20.58 -30.20
CA GLU A 522 -6.48 19.88 -29.11
C GLU A 522 -5.68 20.04 -27.81
N VAL A 523 -6.34 20.22 -26.66
CA VAL A 523 -5.70 20.41 -25.35
C VAL A 523 -6.06 19.27 -24.41
N LEU A 524 -5.04 18.69 -23.76
CA LEU A 524 -5.18 17.54 -22.87
C LEU A 524 -4.66 17.87 -21.47
N ASN A 525 -5.60 17.87 -20.52
CA ASN A 525 -5.41 18.36 -19.15
C ASN A 525 -5.63 17.26 -18.08
N ALA A 526 -5.56 15.97 -18.45
CA ALA A 526 -5.72 14.81 -17.57
C ALA A 526 -7.07 14.76 -16.81
N LYS A 527 -8.14 15.30 -17.41
CA LYS A 527 -9.49 15.30 -16.81
C LYS A 527 -10.33 14.09 -17.21
N ASN A 528 -10.20 13.63 -18.45
CA ASN A 528 -10.95 12.49 -18.96
C ASN A 528 -10.03 11.57 -19.78
N HIS A 529 -9.46 10.58 -19.11
CA HIS A 529 -8.45 9.69 -19.70
C HIS A 529 -8.94 8.94 -20.95
N GLY A 530 -10.23 8.56 -21.01
CA GLY A 530 -10.78 7.86 -22.18
C GLY A 530 -10.80 8.73 -23.43
N ARG A 531 -11.40 9.93 -23.35
CA ARG A 531 -11.44 10.88 -24.47
C ARG A 531 -10.05 11.37 -24.86
N GLU A 532 -9.17 11.59 -23.88
CA GLU A 532 -7.80 12.01 -24.14
C GLU A 532 -6.99 10.91 -24.85
N ALA A 533 -7.21 9.65 -24.52
CA ALA A 533 -6.59 8.52 -25.22
C ALA A 533 -7.02 8.48 -26.70
N GLU A 534 -8.30 8.72 -27.00
CA GLU A 534 -8.78 8.81 -28.39
C GLU A 534 -8.08 9.95 -29.14
N ILE A 535 -7.99 11.15 -28.55
CA ILE A 535 -7.31 12.29 -29.18
C ILE A 535 -5.84 11.98 -29.45
N ILE A 536 -5.14 11.39 -28.47
CA ILE A 536 -3.72 11.04 -28.58
C ILE A 536 -3.46 9.99 -29.66
N GLN A 537 -4.34 9.01 -29.81
CA GLN A 537 -4.21 7.97 -30.83
C GLN A 537 -4.13 8.56 -32.24
N TYR A 538 -4.84 9.67 -32.48
CA TYR A 538 -4.84 10.38 -33.77
C TYR A 538 -3.88 11.58 -33.82
N ALA A 539 -3.11 11.86 -32.77
CA ALA A 539 -2.19 13.00 -32.72
C ALA A 539 -1.05 12.92 -33.76
N GLY A 540 -0.76 11.72 -34.27
CA GLY A 540 0.27 11.49 -35.29
C GLY A 540 -0.21 11.66 -36.74
N TYR A 541 -1.43 12.15 -36.96
CA TYR A 541 -1.98 12.36 -38.30
C TYR A 541 -1.61 13.73 -38.87
N LYS A 542 -1.61 13.84 -40.20
CA LYS A 542 -1.31 15.10 -40.89
C LYS A 542 -2.15 16.27 -40.35
N ASP A 543 -1.53 17.45 -40.24
CA ASP A 543 -2.14 18.70 -39.78
C ASP A 543 -2.62 18.69 -38.31
N LYS A 544 -2.25 17.69 -37.50
CA LYS A 544 -2.63 17.62 -36.09
C LYS A 544 -1.65 18.37 -35.18
N VAL A 545 -2.20 19.22 -34.30
CA VAL A 545 -1.48 19.86 -33.20
C VAL A 545 -2.15 19.46 -31.90
N THR A 546 -1.37 18.91 -30.97
CA THR A 546 -1.87 18.44 -29.68
C THR A 546 -1.04 19.04 -28.56
N ILE A 547 -1.68 19.72 -27.62
CA ILE A 547 -1.07 20.24 -26.39
C ILE A 547 -1.38 19.25 -25.28
N ALA A 548 -0.34 18.78 -24.58
CA ALA A 548 -0.47 17.82 -23.50
C ALA A 548 0.29 18.32 -22.27
N THR A 549 -0.41 18.34 -21.13
CA THR A 549 0.24 18.42 -19.82
C THR A 549 0.97 17.10 -19.51
N ASN A 550 1.97 17.14 -18.63
CA ASN A 550 2.81 15.99 -18.27
C ASN A 550 2.11 14.63 -18.06
N MET A 551 0.91 14.64 -17.47
CA MET A 551 0.17 13.41 -17.15
C MET A 551 -0.80 12.98 -18.26
N ALA A 552 -1.09 13.85 -19.23
CA ALA A 552 -2.11 13.61 -20.23
C ALA A 552 -1.63 12.69 -21.35
N GLY A 553 -2.50 11.78 -21.82
CA GLY A 553 -2.16 10.86 -22.91
C GLY A 553 -1.16 9.77 -22.58
N ARG A 554 -0.87 9.52 -21.29
CA ARG A 554 0.05 8.47 -20.87
C ARG A 554 -0.53 7.08 -21.07
N GLY A 555 0.33 6.14 -21.46
CA GLY A 555 -0.05 4.77 -21.77
C GLY A 555 -0.68 4.59 -23.16
N THR A 556 -0.90 5.66 -23.94
CA THR A 556 -1.43 5.58 -25.31
C THR A 556 -0.33 5.79 -26.35
N ASP A 557 -0.32 4.91 -27.35
CA ASP A 557 0.61 4.99 -28.47
C ASP A 557 0.14 5.99 -29.53
N ILE A 558 1.07 6.78 -30.08
CA ILE A 558 0.80 7.71 -31.18
C ILE A 558 1.28 7.05 -32.46
N ALA A 559 0.34 6.62 -33.30
CA ALA A 559 0.64 6.06 -34.61
C ALA A 559 0.77 7.20 -35.63
N LEU A 560 1.77 7.11 -36.52
CA LEU A 560 1.90 8.05 -37.63
C LEU A 560 0.83 7.75 -38.69
N GLY A 561 0.09 8.78 -39.08
CA GLY A 561 -0.90 8.69 -40.15
C GLY A 561 -0.25 8.56 -41.54
N PRO A 562 -1.03 8.23 -42.58
CA PRO A 562 -0.52 8.12 -43.95
C PRO A 562 0.18 9.40 -44.42
N GLY A 563 1.36 9.27 -45.02
CA GLY A 563 2.14 10.39 -45.57
C GLY A 563 2.95 11.22 -44.56
N VAL A 564 2.87 10.89 -43.25
CA VAL A 564 3.56 11.65 -42.19
C VAL A 564 5.05 11.28 -42.09
N THR A 565 5.40 10.06 -42.46
CA THR A 565 6.79 9.58 -42.49
C THR A 565 7.67 10.44 -43.42
N GLU A 566 7.13 10.84 -44.57
CA GLU A 566 7.78 11.69 -45.57
C GLU A 566 7.90 13.15 -45.09
N LEU A 567 7.01 13.59 -44.21
CA LEU A 567 7.04 14.91 -43.56
C LEU A 567 8.05 14.98 -42.40
N GLY A 568 8.79 13.90 -42.14
CA GLY A 568 9.78 13.81 -41.07
C GLY A 568 9.22 13.28 -39.74
N GLY A 569 8.00 12.73 -39.74
CA GLY A 569 7.38 12.10 -38.57
C GLY A 569 6.80 13.09 -37.56
N LEU A 570 6.47 12.60 -36.36
CA LEU A 570 5.96 13.42 -35.26
C LEU A 570 7.04 14.36 -34.72
N HIS A 571 6.75 15.66 -34.62
CA HIS A 571 7.59 16.61 -33.90
C HIS A 571 7.09 16.77 -32.45
N VAL A 572 7.99 16.58 -31.49
CA VAL A 572 7.72 16.77 -30.07
C VAL A 572 8.38 18.07 -29.59
N LEU A 573 7.59 18.97 -29.04
CA LEU A 573 8.06 20.26 -28.52
C LEU A 573 7.86 20.32 -27.00
N GLY A 574 8.92 20.51 -26.23
CA GLY A 574 8.82 20.80 -24.79
C GLY A 574 8.86 22.31 -24.55
N THR A 575 7.89 22.87 -23.81
CA THR A 575 7.82 24.31 -23.52
C THR A 575 8.71 24.76 -22.36
N GLU A 576 9.30 23.79 -21.65
CA GLU A 576 10.28 23.96 -20.59
C GLU A 576 10.94 22.61 -20.25
N ARG A 577 11.94 22.64 -19.38
CA ARG A 577 12.57 21.44 -18.80
C ARG A 577 11.94 21.09 -17.47
N HIS A 578 11.67 19.81 -17.27
CA HIS A 578 11.20 19.31 -15.99
C HIS A 578 12.33 19.20 -14.97
N GLU A 579 11.93 19.11 -13.69
CA GLU A 579 12.82 18.83 -12.56
C GLU A 579 13.63 17.54 -12.76
N SER A 580 12.99 16.53 -13.36
CA SER A 580 13.62 15.26 -13.69
C SER A 580 13.81 15.09 -15.20
N ARG A 581 15.01 14.66 -15.59
CA ARG A 581 15.36 14.30 -16.98
C ARG A 581 14.52 13.14 -17.51
N ARG A 582 14.00 12.33 -16.60
CA ARG A 582 13.13 11.19 -16.89
C ARG A 582 11.86 11.63 -17.62
N ILE A 583 11.17 12.60 -17.05
CA ILE A 583 9.91 13.16 -17.59
C ILE A 583 10.16 13.78 -18.96
N ASP A 584 11.29 14.48 -19.13
CA ASP A 584 11.68 15.00 -20.43
C ASP A 584 11.88 13.88 -21.47
N ASN A 585 12.58 12.80 -21.08
CA ASN A 585 12.82 11.68 -21.98
C ASN A 585 11.53 10.90 -22.33
N GLN A 586 10.56 10.84 -21.42
CA GLN A 586 9.24 10.29 -21.71
C GLN A 586 8.50 11.12 -22.77
N LEU A 587 8.55 12.46 -22.68
CA LEU A 587 7.98 13.34 -23.68
C LEU A 587 8.66 13.12 -25.05
N ARG A 588 10.01 13.12 -25.11
CA ARG A 588 10.75 12.79 -26.34
C ARG A 588 10.36 11.44 -26.92
N GLY A 589 10.23 10.44 -26.05
CA GLY A 589 9.87 9.06 -26.39
C GLY A 589 8.50 8.92 -27.05
N ARG A 590 7.69 9.98 -27.10
CA ARG A 590 6.44 9.99 -27.87
C ARG A 590 6.68 9.94 -29.38
N SER A 591 7.84 10.39 -29.86
CA SER A 591 8.25 10.38 -31.28
C SER A 591 9.35 9.35 -31.56
N GLY A 592 9.45 8.93 -32.81
CA GLY A 592 10.49 8.04 -33.33
C GLY A 592 10.41 6.58 -32.83
N ARG A 593 9.19 6.07 -32.68
CA ARG A 593 8.92 4.73 -32.15
C ARG A 593 9.14 3.66 -33.22
N GLN A 594 9.61 2.46 -32.84
CA GLN A 594 9.87 1.36 -33.79
C GLN A 594 10.69 1.79 -35.03
N GLY A 595 11.63 2.73 -34.86
CA GLY A 595 12.46 3.23 -35.96
C GLY A 595 11.77 4.21 -36.90
N ASP A 596 10.60 4.74 -36.54
CA ASP A 596 9.94 5.81 -37.28
C ASP A 596 10.79 7.09 -37.30
N PRO A 597 10.68 7.91 -38.36
CA PRO A 597 11.24 9.26 -38.35
C PRO A 597 10.53 10.12 -37.30
N GLY A 598 11.24 11.14 -36.83
CA GLY A 598 10.69 12.06 -35.85
C GLY A 598 11.74 13.05 -35.37
N SER A 599 11.29 14.07 -34.65
CA SER A 599 12.20 15.02 -34.01
C SER A 599 11.67 15.48 -32.67
N SER A 600 12.58 15.91 -31.79
CA SER A 600 12.22 16.53 -30.52
C SER A 600 13.02 17.81 -30.29
N GLN A 601 12.42 18.82 -29.67
CA GLN A 601 13.09 20.07 -29.32
C GLN A 601 12.51 20.68 -28.04
N TYR A 602 13.35 21.32 -27.24
CA TYR A 602 12.94 22.03 -26.03
C TYR A 602 13.16 23.52 -26.18
N PHE A 603 12.21 24.30 -25.66
CA PHE A 603 12.27 25.75 -25.56
C PHE A 603 12.33 26.11 -24.08
N LEU A 604 13.27 26.95 -23.69
CA LEU A 604 13.48 27.37 -22.30
C LEU A 604 13.59 28.88 -22.21
N SER A 605 13.28 29.41 -21.04
CA SER A 605 13.54 30.79 -20.64
C SER A 605 14.42 30.82 -19.40
N LEU A 606 15.22 31.88 -19.24
CA LEU A 606 15.89 32.16 -17.96
C LEU A 606 14.91 32.43 -16.82
N ASP A 607 13.65 32.78 -17.14
CA ASP A 607 12.56 33.00 -16.18
C ASP A 607 11.84 31.70 -15.77
N ASP A 608 12.13 30.56 -16.41
CA ASP A 608 11.51 29.28 -16.05
C ASP A 608 11.90 28.83 -14.63
N ASN A 609 11.00 28.10 -13.96
CA ASN A 609 11.18 27.66 -12.58
C ASN A 609 12.54 26.98 -12.32
N LEU A 610 12.94 26.04 -13.19
CA LEU A 610 14.22 25.34 -13.07
C LEU A 610 15.42 26.31 -13.12
N MET A 611 15.35 27.35 -13.94
CA MET A 611 16.43 28.33 -14.10
C MET A 611 16.48 29.32 -12.93
N ARG A 612 15.31 29.73 -12.42
CA ARG A 612 15.19 30.60 -11.23
C ARG A 612 15.84 29.97 -9.99
N ILE A 613 15.64 28.67 -9.77
CA ILE A 613 16.20 27.96 -8.60
C ILE A 613 17.74 27.94 -8.64
N PHE A 614 18.39 28.02 -9.81
CA PHE A 614 19.83 27.81 -9.94
C PHE A 614 20.62 28.97 -10.56
N GLY A 615 20.25 30.20 -10.20
CA GLY A 615 21.04 31.39 -10.52
C GLY A 615 20.78 31.94 -11.93
N GLY A 616 19.56 31.76 -12.44
CA GLY A 616 19.07 32.42 -13.66
C GLY A 616 19.39 33.92 -13.67
N ASP A 617 19.28 34.61 -12.53
CA ASP A 617 19.58 36.03 -12.41
C ASP A 617 21.06 36.38 -12.66
N SER A 618 21.99 35.52 -12.22
CA SER A 618 23.42 35.74 -12.47
C SER A 618 23.75 35.59 -13.95
N VAL A 619 23.13 34.61 -14.61
CA VAL A 619 23.27 34.38 -16.06
C VAL A 619 22.59 35.51 -16.85
N LYS A 620 21.39 35.93 -16.43
CA LYS A 620 20.61 37.01 -17.03
C LYS A 620 21.35 38.36 -16.94
N ASN A 621 21.97 38.65 -15.80
CA ASN A 621 22.79 39.84 -15.61
C ASN A 621 24.05 39.82 -16.49
N LEU A 622 24.70 38.66 -16.62
CA LEU A 622 25.85 38.48 -17.51
C LEU A 622 25.45 38.72 -18.98
N MET A 623 24.31 38.17 -19.40
CA MET A 623 23.82 38.30 -20.79
C MET A 623 23.37 39.71 -21.14
N THR A 624 22.76 40.41 -20.18
CA THR A 624 22.42 41.83 -20.34
C THR A 624 23.67 42.68 -20.56
N ARG A 625 24.81 42.32 -19.92
CA ARG A 625 26.11 42.97 -20.16
C ARG A 625 26.73 42.63 -21.53
N PHE A 626 26.44 41.46 -22.08
CA PHE A 626 26.92 41.03 -23.40
C PHE A 626 26.04 41.50 -24.57
N GLY A 627 24.90 42.15 -24.30
CA GLY A 627 24.06 42.77 -25.33
C GLY A 627 23.21 41.78 -26.15
N VAL A 628 22.91 40.59 -25.61
CA VAL A 628 22.04 39.60 -26.27
C VAL A 628 20.60 40.15 -26.37
N GLY A 629 20.03 40.12 -27.57
CA GLY A 629 18.65 40.56 -27.83
C GLY A 629 17.60 39.69 -27.12
N GLU A 630 16.40 40.23 -26.89
CA GLU A 630 15.31 39.49 -26.21
C GLU A 630 14.88 38.23 -27.00
N ASP A 631 14.82 38.33 -28.33
CA ASP A 631 14.40 37.23 -29.23
C ASP A 631 15.57 36.39 -29.77
N GLU A 632 16.82 36.68 -29.34
CA GLU A 632 17.99 35.93 -29.79
C GLU A 632 18.14 34.61 -29.03
N VAL A 633 18.42 33.53 -29.78
CA VAL A 633 18.57 32.19 -29.22
C VAL A 633 19.96 32.01 -28.63
N ILE A 634 20.01 31.57 -27.38
CA ILE A 634 21.25 31.27 -26.69
C ILE A 634 21.57 29.77 -26.84
N THR A 635 22.46 29.43 -27.79
CA THR A 635 22.87 28.03 -28.07
C THR A 635 24.28 27.70 -27.57
N HIS A 636 24.69 28.25 -26.42
CA HIS A 636 26.05 28.02 -25.91
C HIS A 636 26.16 26.69 -25.11
N PRO A 637 27.13 25.79 -25.40
CA PRO A 637 27.29 24.51 -24.70
C PRO A 637 27.44 24.59 -23.17
N ILE A 638 27.88 25.74 -22.65
CA ILE A 638 27.95 26.01 -21.21
C ILE A 638 26.54 26.07 -20.61
N VAL A 639 25.58 26.71 -21.28
CA VAL A 639 24.20 26.85 -20.80
C VAL A 639 23.54 25.48 -20.71
N SER A 640 23.67 24.64 -21.75
CA SER A 640 23.16 23.26 -21.72
C SER A 640 23.83 22.37 -20.66
N ARG A 641 25.09 22.64 -20.29
CA ARG A 641 25.73 21.96 -19.14
C ARG A 641 25.17 22.45 -17.81
N SER A 642 24.96 23.76 -17.66
CA SER A 642 24.36 24.34 -16.46
C SER A 642 22.94 23.82 -16.21
N ILE A 643 22.10 23.73 -17.25
CA ILE A 643 20.75 23.14 -17.16
C ILE A 643 20.81 21.69 -16.68
N ARG A 644 21.68 20.85 -17.29
CA ARG A 644 21.85 19.46 -16.85
C ARG A 644 22.37 19.35 -15.40
N GLY A 645 23.23 20.28 -14.99
CA GLY A 645 23.72 20.37 -13.61
C GLY A 645 22.65 20.82 -12.62
N ALA A 646 21.71 21.68 -13.04
CA ALA A 646 20.52 22.05 -12.26
C ALA A 646 19.59 20.84 -12.08
N GLN A 647 19.20 20.16 -13.16
CA GLN A 647 18.32 18.98 -13.09
C GLN A 647 18.89 17.90 -12.17
N ARG A 648 20.18 17.56 -12.29
CA ARG A 648 20.85 16.58 -11.40
C ARG A 648 20.78 16.95 -9.91
N ARG A 649 20.82 18.24 -9.58
CA ARG A 649 20.72 18.70 -8.19
C ARG A 649 19.29 18.59 -7.67
N VAL A 650 18.28 18.92 -8.49
CA VAL A 650 16.87 18.76 -8.12
C VAL A 650 16.50 17.29 -7.96
N GLU A 651 16.97 16.43 -8.87
CA GLU A 651 16.82 14.97 -8.78
C GLU A 651 17.40 14.45 -7.45
N GLY A 652 18.61 14.88 -7.10
CA GLY A 652 19.25 14.52 -5.82
C GLY A 652 18.48 15.01 -4.58
N GLN A 653 18.03 16.26 -4.58
CA GLN A 653 17.20 16.80 -3.49
C GLN A 653 15.87 16.03 -3.35
N SER A 654 15.23 15.71 -4.47
CA SER A 654 13.98 14.94 -4.48
C SER A 654 14.19 13.51 -3.96
N PHE A 655 15.30 12.88 -4.33
CA PHE A 655 15.72 11.59 -3.80
C PHE A 655 15.91 11.64 -2.28
N ASP A 656 16.61 12.67 -1.76
CA ASP A 656 16.83 12.82 -0.32
C ASP A 656 15.50 13.02 0.43
N ILE A 657 14.56 13.81 -0.10
CA ILE A 657 13.22 14.00 0.49
C ILE A 657 12.47 12.65 0.57
N ARG A 658 12.45 11.87 -0.51
CA ARG A 658 11.79 10.55 -0.52
C ARG A 658 12.46 9.57 0.43
N LYS A 659 13.79 9.54 0.46
CA LYS A 659 14.56 8.72 1.38
C LYS A 659 14.23 9.05 2.83
N HIS A 660 14.21 10.34 3.18
CA HIS A 660 13.80 10.77 4.51
C HIS A 660 12.37 10.32 4.83
N LEU A 661 11.41 10.53 3.94
CA LEU A 661 10.01 10.09 4.14
C LEU A 661 9.92 8.57 4.40
N LEU A 662 10.65 7.77 3.63
CA LEU A 662 10.74 6.33 3.81
C LEU A 662 11.38 5.96 5.16
N ASP A 663 12.43 6.67 5.59
CA ASP A 663 13.10 6.40 6.86
C ASP A 663 12.16 6.62 8.07
N TYR A 664 11.31 7.65 8.03
CA TYR A 664 10.27 7.86 9.04
C TYR A 664 9.19 6.76 8.98
N ASP A 665 8.69 6.43 7.78
CA ASP A 665 7.66 5.40 7.64
C ASP A 665 8.19 4.00 7.98
N ASN A 666 9.49 3.72 7.82
CA ASN A 666 10.10 2.45 8.23
C ASN A 666 9.94 2.20 9.74
N VAL A 667 9.99 3.24 10.58
CA VAL A 667 9.73 3.11 12.02
C VAL A 667 8.29 2.66 12.27
N MET A 668 7.33 3.33 11.61
CA MET A 668 5.91 2.96 11.68
C MET A 668 5.63 1.58 11.08
N ASN A 669 6.36 1.19 10.05
CA ASN A 669 6.17 -0.08 9.35
C ASN A 669 6.57 -1.28 10.22
N GLU A 670 7.65 -1.19 10.99
CA GLU A 670 8.01 -2.25 11.93
C GLU A 670 6.94 -2.43 13.02
N GLN A 671 6.39 -1.32 13.56
CA GLN A 671 5.27 -1.36 14.50
C GLN A 671 4.01 -1.96 13.85
N ARG A 672 3.72 -1.57 12.60
CA ARG A 672 2.58 -2.06 11.83
C ARG A 672 2.66 -3.57 11.58
N LYS A 673 3.84 -4.11 11.24
CA LYS A 673 4.01 -5.55 11.05
C LYS A 673 3.60 -6.36 12.28
N VAL A 674 3.94 -5.86 13.48
CA VAL A 674 3.56 -6.49 14.74
C VAL A 674 2.03 -6.43 14.92
N ILE A 675 1.43 -5.24 14.82
CA ILE A 675 -0.01 -5.05 15.06
C ILE A 675 -0.86 -5.75 14.01
N TYR A 676 -0.54 -5.59 12.72
CA TYR A 676 -1.29 -6.19 11.62
C TYR A 676 -1.08 -7.70 11.56
N GLY A 677 0.13 -8.18 11.89
CA GLY A 677 0.39 -9.61 12.06
C GLY A 677 -0.49 -10.23 13.15
N LEU A 678 -0.57 -9.59 14.32
CA LEU A 678 -1.47 -10.01 15.41
C LEU A 678 -2.94 -9.96 14.97
N ARG A 679 -3.38 -8.84 14.39
CA ARG A 679 -4.75 -8.68 13.86
C ARG A 679 -5.13 -9.79 12.90
N ARG A 680 -4.24 -10.14 11.97
CA ARG A 680 -4.48 -11.16 10.95
C ARG A 680 -4.61 -12.56 11.55
N ARG A 681 -3.79 -12.93 12.55
CA ARG A 681 -3.93 -14.19 13.29
C ARG A 681 -5.32 -14.30 13.95
N ILE A 682 -5.76 -13.21 14.57
CA ILE A 682 -7.09 -13.15 15.23
C ILE A 682 -8.22 -13.31 14.20
N LEU A 683 -8.13 -12.62 13.06
CA LEU A 683 -9.12 -12.71 11.98
C LEU A 683 -9.16 -14.10 11.35
N ASN A 684 -8.00 -14.73 11.10
CA ASN A 684 -7.94 -16.07 10.52
C ASN A 684 -8.57 -17.17 11.40
N GLY A 685 -8.96 -16.84 12.63
CA GLY A 685 -9.60 -17.77 13.53
C GLY A 685 -8.64 -18.75 14.19
N GLU A 686 -7.36 -18.38 14.32
CA GLU A 686 -6.42 -19.09 15.17
C GLU A 686 -6.91 -19.10 16.63
N ASP A 687 -6.44 -20.05 17.43
CA ASP A 687 -6.68 -20.02 18.87
C ASP A 687 -5.83 -18.91 19.49
N ILE A 688 -6.49 -17.96 20.14
CA ILE A 688 -5.87 -16.78 20.75
C ILE A 688 -5.89 -16.84 22.28
N SER A 689 -6.30 -17.96 22.85
CA SER A 689 -6.39 -18.16 24.30
C SER A 689 -5.06 -17.93 25.01
N GLU A 690 -3.98 -18.50 24.48
CA GLU A 690 -2.63 -18.26 24.98
C GLU A 690 -2.21 -16.80 24.86
N GLU A 691 -2.59 -16.12 23.76
CA GLU A 691 -2.30 -14.70 23.57
C GLU A 691 -3.06 -13.84 24.59
N ILE A 692 -4.32 -14.14 24.88
CA ILE A 692 -5.10 -13.48 25.94
C ILE A 692 -4.45 -13.70 27.30
N MET A 693 -4.04 -14.93 27.61
CA MET A 693 -3.38 -15.24 28.87
C MET A 693 -2.06 -14.50 29.01
N ASN A 694 -1.24 -14.45 27.97
CA ASN A 694 -0.01 -13.67 27.95
C ASN A 694 -0.29 -12.18 28.21
N ARG A 695 -1.36 -11.61 27.61
CA ARG A 695 -1.76 -10.22 27.87
C ARG A 695 -2.25 -9.96 29.29
N ILE A 696 -2.89 -10.95 29.92
CA ILE A 696 -3.26 -10.88 31.34
C ILE A 696 -2.00 -10.91 32.20
N GLU A 697 -1.05 -11.81 31.92
CA GLU A 697 0.24 -11.87 32.63
C GLU A 697 1.02 -10.56 32.48
N ASP A 698 1.11 -10.01 31.26
CA ASP A 698 1.72 -8.71 30.97
C ASP A 698 1.06 -7.60 31.79
N ALA A 699 -0.28 -7.56 31.83
CA ALA A 699 -1.03 -6.55 32.60
C ALA A 699 -0.75 -6.66 34.10
N CYS A 700 -0.69 -7.88 34.65
CA CYS A 700 -0.34 -8.09 36.06
C CYS A 700 1.09 -7.62 36.34
N ASP A 701 2.06 -7.93 35.48
CA ASP A 701 3.46 -7.52 35.66
C ASP A 701 3.63 -6.00 35.63
N ILE A 702 2.98 -5.32 34.69
CA ILE A 702 2.98 -3.85 34.60
C ILE A 702 2.46 -3.23 35.90
N LYS A 703 1.33 -3.74 36.41
CA LYS A 703 0.68 -3.24 37.61
C LYS A 703 1.54 -3.50 38.84
N VAL A 704 2.03 -4.71 39.03
CA VAL A 704 2.89 -5.06 40.17
C VAL A 704 4.17 -4.23 40.14
N SER A 705 4.86 -4.16 39.00
CA SER A 705 6.11 -3.40 38.86
C SER A 705 5.95 -1.90 39.13
N GLN A 706 4.78 -1.31 38.88
CA GLN A 706 4.49 0.10 39.15
C GLN A 706 4.40 0.41 40.66
N TYR A 707 3.85 -0.50 41.46
CA TYR A 707 3.63 -0.29 42.90
C TYR A 707 4.65 -1.02 43.80
N ILE A 708 5.28 -2.08 43.27
CA ILE A 708 6.29 -2.92 43.91
C ILE A 708 7.54 -2.96 43.01
N PRO A 709 8.43 -1.96 43.11
CA PRO A 709 9.68 -1.97 42.36
C PRO A 709 10.61 -3.12 42.80
N ALA A 710 11.20 -3.85 41.85
CA ALA A 710 12.03 -5.03 42.14
C ALA A 710 13.28 -4.81 43.02
N LYS A 711 13.63 -3.56 43.37
CA LYS A 711 14.82 -3.19 44.17
C LYS A 711 14.51 -2.43 45.45
N THR A 712 13.25 -2.42 45.89
CA THR A 712 12.82 -1.75 47.12
C THR A 712 12.39 -2.75 48.19
N TYR A 713 12.61 -2.39 49.46
CA TYR A 713 12.14 -3.17 50.61
C TYR A 713 10.62 -3.09 50.72
N ALA A 714 10.01 -4.13 51.31
CA ALA A 714 8.56 -4.26 51.47
C ALA A 714 7.89 -3.06 52.16
N GLU A 715 8.62 -2.37 53.04
CA GLU A 715 8.14 -1.18 53.76
C GLU A 715 7.93 0.04 52.83
N ALA A 716 8.60 0.05 51.67
CA ALA A 716 8.49 1.10 50.66
C ALA A 716 7.52 0.74 49.53
N TRP A 717 6.84 -0.41 49.60
CA TRP A 717 5.86 -0.83 48.60
C TRP A 717 4.54 -0.09 48.80
N ASN A 718 3.92 0.33 47.71
CA ASN A 718 2.60 0.99 47.77
C ASN A 718 1.48 -0.05 47.67
N LEU A 719 1.25 -0.79 48.76
CA LEU A 719 0.27 -1.87 48.84
C LEU A 719 -1.18 -1.37 48.67
N GLU A 720 -1.50 -0.21 49.23
CA GLU A 720 -2.83 0.40 49.12
C GLU A 720 -3.13 0.84 47.67
N GLY A 721 -2.14 1.47 47.01
CA GLY A 721 -2.23 1.83 45.61
C GLY A 721 -2.40 0.62 44.69
N LEU A 722 -1.66 -0.46 44.96
CA LEU A 722 -1.80 -1.72 44.22
C LEU A 722 -3.21 -2.32 44.38
N HIS A 723 -3.75 -2.35 45.60
CA HIS A 723 -5.10 -2.86 45.86
C HIS A 723 -6.16 -2.08 45.08
N ILE A 724 -6.14 -0.75 45.18
CA ILE A 724 -7.10 0.13 44.50
C ILE A 724 -7.02 -0.03 42.98
N ASP A 725 -5.81 -0.09 42.42
CA ASP A 725 -5.64 -0.21 40.97
C ASP A 725 -6.00 -1.61 40.46
N LEU A 726 -5.68 -2.70 41.18
CA LEU A 726 -6.14 -4.05 40.80
C LEU A 726 -7.66 -4.16 40.83
N GLN A 727 -8.33 -3.56 41.82
CA GLN A 727 -9.78 -3.54 41.90
C GLN A 727 -10.39 -2.74 40.75
N ARG A 728 -9.83 -1.57 40.42
CA ARG A 728 -10.32 -0.71 39.34
C ARG A 728 -10.04 -1.28 37.94
N SER A 729 -8.84 -1.78 37.71
CA SER A 729 -8.33 -2.15 36.39
C SER A 729 -8.54 -3.61 36.02
N LEU A 730 -8.53 -4.53 37.00
CA LEU A 730 -8.74 -5.96 36.75
C LEU A 730 -10.02 -6.49 37.39
N GLY A 731 -10.70 -5.69 38.23
CA GLY A 731 -11.89 -6.16 38.96
C GLY A 731 -11.54 -7.20 40.03
N MET A 732 -10.30 -7.19 40.53
CA MET A 732 -9.77 -8.19 41.44
C MET A 732 -9.55 -7.60 42.83
N GLU A 733 -10.09 -8.26 43.85
CA GLU A 733 -9.79 -7.96 45.24
C GLU A 733 -8.52 -8.70 45.65
N TYR A 734 -7.44 -7.97 45.86
CA TYR A 734 -6.18 -8.49 46.37
C TYR A 734 -5.59 -7.54 47.40
N SER A 735 -5.43 -7.99 48.63
CA SER A 735 -4.87 -7.20 49.73
C SER A 735 -3.73 -7.95 50.39
N LEU A 736 -2.61 -7.27 50.60
CA LEU A 736 -1.47 -7.77 51.37
C LEU A 736 -1.34 -6.98 52.66
N THR A 737 -1.12 -7.66 53.78
CA THR A 737 -0.67 -6.98 55.00
C THR A 737 0.84 -6.71 54.93
N LEU A 738 1.34 -5.77 55.73
CA LEU A 738 2.77 -5.46 55.78
C LEU A 738 3.60 -6.69 56.21
N GLU A 739 3.08 -7.47 57.15
CA GLU A 739 3.73 -8.71 57.63
C GLU A 739 3.83 -9.76 56.53
N ASP A 740 2.76 -9.95 55.74
CA ASP A 740 2.76 -10.85 54.58
C ASP A 740 3.72 -10.36 53.49
N ALA A 741 3.74 -9.06 53.22
CA ALA A 741 4.61 -8.45 52.21
C ALA A 741 6.10 -8.60 52.56
N MET A 742 6.47 -8.51 53.84
CA MET A 742 7.86 -8.73 54.29
C MET A 742 8.34 -10.17 54.09
N SER A 743 7.41 -11.14 54.00
CA SER A 743 7.72 -12.55 53.79
C SER A 743 7.78 -12.98 52.33
N LYS A 744 7.40 -12.10 51.40
CA LYS A 744 7.24 -12.41 49.98
C LYS A 744 8.21 -11.60 49.12
N THR A 745 8.61 -12.18 47.99
CA THR A 745 9.32 -11.43 46.94
C THR A 745 8.32 -10.80 45.96
N PRO A 746 8.71 -9.74 45.23
CA PRO A 746 7.87 -9.16 44.17
C PRO A 746 7.36 -10.21 43.17
N GLU A 747 8.20 -11.19 42.81
CA GLU A 747 7.84 -12.26 41.89
C GLU A 747 6.75 -13.17 42.47
N GLN A 748 6.80 -13.46 43.78
CA GLN A 748 5.76 -14.26 44.44
C GLN A 748 4.42 -13.52 44.50
N VAL A 749 4.44 -12.21 44.73
CA VAL A 749 3.23 -11.37 44.67
C VAL A 749 2.65 -11.36 43.27
N LEU A 750 3.50 -11.25 42.24
CA LEU A 750 3.08 -11.32 40.85
C LEU A 750 2.42 -12.66 40.50
N ASP A 751 3.06 -13.78 40.85
CA ASP A 751 2.53 -15.12 40.58
C ASP A 751 1.16 -15.32 41.25
N GLU A 752 0.98 -14.85 42.49
CA GLU A 752 -0.31 -14.92 43.19
C GLU A 752 -1.42 -14.14 42.46
N ILE A 753 -1.11 -12.94 41.97
CA ILE A 753 -2.09 -12.11 41.23
C ILE A 753 -2.42 -12.76 39.89
N ILE A 754 -1.42 -13.29 39.18
CA ILE A 754 -1.61 -14.03 37.92
C ILE A 754 -2.52 -15.24 38.15
N ASP A 755 -2.29 -16.02 39.21
CA ASP A 755 -3.11 -17.19 39.54
C ASP A 755 -4.55 -16.80 39.87
N LEU A 756 -4.77 -15.69 40.57
CA LEU A 756 -6.12 -15.17 40.81
C LEU A 756 -6.84 -14.81 39.51
N CYS A 757 -6.14 -14.15 38.58
CA CYS A 757 -6.67 -13.83 37.25
C CYS A 757 -6.95 -15.10 36.42
N LYS A 758 -6.05 -16.10 36.45
CA LYS A 758 -6.24 -17.41 35.80
C LYS A 758 -7.47 -18.13 36.30
N VAL A 759 -7.64 -18.23 37.61
CA VAL A 759 -8.82 -18.87 38.23
C VAL A 759 -10.11 -18.19 37.77
N ARG A 760 -10.11 -16.86 37.65
CA ARG A 760 -11.27 -16.11 37.16
C ARG A 760 -11.54 -16.35 35.68
N TYR A 761 -10.50 -16.33 34.85
CA TYR A 761 -10.60 -16.63 33.42
C TYR A 761 -11.14 -18.05 33.20
N ASP A 762 -10.61 -19.06 33.89
CA ASP A 762 -11.07 -20.45 33.80
C ASP A 762 -12.54 -20.63 34.22
N LYS A 763 -13.00 -19.86 35.21
CA LYS A 763 -14.42 -19.85 35.61
C LYS A 763 -15.30 -19.30 34.47
N LEU A 764 -14.87 -18.24 33.80
CA LEU A 764 -15.60 -17.67 32.66
C LEU A 764 -15.71 -18.68 31.52
N THR A 765 -14.62 -19.38 31.19
CA THR A 765 -14.61 -20.42 30.14
C THR A 765 -15.52 -21.60 30.46
N LYS A 766 -15.78 -21.90 31.75
CA LYS A 766 -16.71 -22.97 32.16
C LYS A 766 -18.18 -22.55 32.13
N ILE A 767 -18.47 -21.27 32.35
CA ILE A 767 -19.85 -20.75 32.41
C ILE A 767 -20.36 -20.44 31.00
N ILE A 768 -19.50 -19.87 30.15
CA ILE A 768 -19.84 -19.44 28.80
C ILE A 768 -19.54 -20.60 27.84
N PRO A 769 -20.43 -20.95 26.90
CA PRO A 769 -20.13 -21.93 25.87
C PRO A 769 -18.84 -21.60 25.14
N GLU A 770 -17.98 -22.60 24.92
CA GLU A 770 -16.62 -22.40 24.39
C GLU A 770 -16.61 -21.61 23.07
N ALA A 771 -17.50 -21.95 22.13
CA ALA A 771 -17.59 -21.26 20.84
C ALA A 771 -17.91 -19.77 20.98
N ASP A 772 -18.84 -19.42 21.89
CA ASP A 772 -19.23 -18.03 22.14
C ASP A 772 -18.10 -17.29 22.85
N PHE A 773 -17.43 -17.92 23.83
CA PHE A 773 -16.30 -17.33 24.54
C PHE A 773 -15.15 -17.00 23.59
N ARG A 774 -14.78 -17.91 22.68
CA ARG A 774 -13.76 -17.66 21.66
C ARG A 774 -14.11 -16.50 20.73
N GLN A 775 -15.38 -16.36 20.33
CA GLN A 775 -15.81 -15.22 19.52
C GLN A 775 -15.71 -13.90 20.29
N ILE A 776 -16.07 -13.92 21.57
CA ILE A 776 -16.00 -12.76 22.46
C ILE A 776 -14.55 -12.32 22.65
N GLU A 777 -13.63 -13.25 22.91
CA GLU A 777 -12.19 -12.97 22.99
C GLU A 777 -11.67 -12.28 21.73
N ARG A 778 -11.99 -12.85 20.55
CA ARG A 778 -11.57 -12.29 19.27
C ARG A 778 -12.09 -10.88 19.07
N ARG A 779 -13.39 -10.67 19.31
CA ARG A 779 -14.05 -9.38 19.13
C ARG A 779 -13.47 -8.33 20.08
N PHE A 780 -13.29 -8.65 21.35
CA PHE A 780 -12.73 -7.70 22.32
C PHE A 780 -11.27 -7.38 22.03
N LEU A 781 -10.45 -8.38 21.68
CA LEU A 781 -9.04 -8.16 21.37
C LEU A 781 -8.91 -7.29 20.12
N LEU A 782 -9.63 -7.59 19.04
CA LEU A 782 -9.64 -6.76 17.82
C LEU A 782 -10.11 -5.33 18.12
N MET A 783 -11.21 -5.15 18.84
CA MET A 783 -11.73 -3.81 19.17
C MET A 783 -10.74 -3.02 20.04
N THR A 784 -10.03 -3.69 20.94
CA THR A 784 -9.01 -3.06 21.81
C THR A 784 -7.79 -2.64 21.02
N ILE A 785 -7.26 -3.54 20.18
CA ILE A 785 -6.14 -3.24 19.28
C ILE A 785 -6.51 -2.06 18.37
N ASP A 786 -7.69 -2.07 17.77
CA ASP A 786 -8.12 -1.03 16.83
C ASP A 786 -8.22 0.35 17.49
N GLN A 787 -8.78 0.42 18.68
CA GLN A 787 -8.91 1.66 19.42
C GLN A 787 -7.53 2.23 19.76
N VAL A 788 -6.69 1.45 20.42
CA VAL A 788 -5.37 1.90 20.89
C VAL A 788 -4.43 2.19 19.71
N TRP A 789 -4.51 1.39 18.65
CA TRP A 789 -3.69 1.61 17.45
C TRP A 789 -4.04 2.92 16.75
N LYS A 790 -5.32 3.30 16.65
CA LYS A 790 -5.73 4.59 16.08
C LYS A 790 -5.17 5.77 16.88
N GLU A 791 -5.28 5.71 18.21
CA GLU A 791 -4.70 6.71 19.11
C GLU A 791 -3.18 6.80 18.91
N HIS A 792 -2.50 5.65 18.79
CA HIS A 792 -1.06 5.60 18.53
C HIS A 792 -0.69 6.19 17.16
N LEU A 793 -1.43 5.91 16.10
CA LEU A 793 -1.21 6.49 14.78
C LEU A 793 -1.33 8.02 14.83
N TYR A 794 -2.35 8.54 15.50
CA TYR A 794 -2.54 9.98 15.68
C TYR A 794 -1.37 10.61 16.46
N ALA A 795 -0.97 9.99 17.57
CA ALA A 795 0.13 10.48 18.38
C ALA A 795 1.49 10.43 17.63
N MET A 796 1.71 9.40 16.80
CA MET A 796 2.91 9.29 15.95
C MET A 796 2.97 10.35 14.85
N ASP A 797 1.82 10.78 14.34
CA ASP A 797 1.74 11.88 13.37
C ASP A 797 2.09 13.23 14.03
N GLN A 798 1.52 13.49 15.21
CA GLN A 798 1.89 14.66 16.01
C GLN A 798 3.39 14.67 16.39
N LEU A 799 3.94 13.51 16.74
CA LEU A 799 5.36 13.37 17.05
C LEU A 799 6.24 13.72 15.83
N LYS A 800 5.85 13.27 14.64
CA LYS A 800 6.59 13.52 13.41
C LYS A 800 6.68 15.03 13.11
N ASP A 801 5.60 15.78 13.37
CA ASP A 801 5.57 17.23 13.20
C ASP A 801 6.34 17.96 14.31
N SER A 802 6.23 17.52 15.55
CA SER A 802 6.90 18.15 16.70
C SER A 802 8.43 17.99 16.68
N ILE A 803 8.93 16.90 16.09
CA ILE A 803 10.37 16.63 16.02
C ILE A 803 11.11 17.55 15.06
N ARG A 804 10.41 18.18 14.10
CA ARG A 804 11.01 19.24 13.28
C ARG A 804 11.55 20.39 14.15
N PHE A 805 10.95 20.63 15.32
CA PHE A 805 11.37 21.66 16.28
C PHE A 805 12.50 21.21 17.22
N HIS A 806 12.73 19.89 17.37
CA HIS A 806 13.78 19.35 18.24
C HIS A 806 15.19 19.35 17.61
N GLY A 807 15.30 19.69 16.32
CA GLY A 807 16.57 19.84 15.60
C GLY A 807 17.52 20.89 16.20
N TYR A 808 17.03 21.75 17.10
CA TYR A 808 17.83 22.73 17.84
C TYR A 808 18.84 22.11 18.82
N ALA A 809 18.71 20.83 19.20
CA ALA A 809 19.59 20.17 20.17
C ALA A 809 20.80 19.43 19.56
N GLN A 810 21.17 19.68 18.29
CA GLN A 810 22.26 18.99 17.55
C GLN A 810 22.13 17.45 17.48
N LYS A 811 20.97 16.88 17.81
CA LYS A 811 20.68 15.45 17.67
C LYS A 811 19.95 15.20 16.35
N ASP A 812 20.23 14.07 15.71
CA ASP A 812 19.53 13.64 14.50
C ASP A 812 18.02 13.46 14.80
N PRO A 813 17.12 14.24 14.16
CA PRO A 813 15.68 14.15 14.36
C PRO A 813 15.12 12.74 14.14
N LEU A 814 15.68 11.98 13.20
CA LEU A 814 15.24 10.61 12.92
C LEU A 814 15.53 9.67 14.11
N MET A 815 16.67 9.84 14.77
CA MET A 815 17.01 9.05 15.96
C MET A 815 16.13 9.38 17.15
N VAL A 816 15.77 10.66 17.31
CA VAL A 816 14.79 11.09 18.32
C VAL A 816 13.42 10.47 18.02
N TYR A 817 12.97 10.51 16.77
CA TYR A 817 11.69 9.91 16.35
C TYR A 817 11.64 8.41 16.58
N LYS A 818 12.73 7.70 16.27
CA LYS A 818 12.87 6.26 16.56
C LYS A 818 12.73 5.95 18.03
N ASN A 819 13.43 6.70 18.89
CA ASN A 819 13.45 6.45 20.32
C ASN A 819 12.11 6.78 20.98
N GLU A 820 11.55 7.97 20.71
CA GLU A 820 10.26 8.37 21.28
C GLU A 820 9.12 7.53 20.68
N GLY A 821 9.15 7.26 19.38
CA GLY A 821 8.17 6.40 18.73
C GLY A 821 8.21 4.95 19.25
N PHE A 822 9.38 4.43 19.63
CA PHE A 822 9.49 3.13 20.29
C PHE A 822 8.87 3.14 21.69
N LYS A 823 9.17 4.14 22.52
CA LYS A 823 8.54 4.28 23.86
C LYS A 823 7.02 4.39 23.77
N MET A 824 6.51 5.19 22.83
CA MET A 824 5.07 5.31 22.59
C MET A 824 4.45 3.97 22.17
N PHE A 825 5.17 3.17 21.38
CA PHE A 825 4.74 1.83 20.99
C PHE A 825 4.77 0.83 22.15
N GLU A 826 5.74 0.91 23.06
CA GLU A 826 5.73 0.14 24.30
C GLU A 826 4.49 0.48 25.13
N GLY A 827 4.20 1.77 25.35
CA GLY A 827 2.98 2.21 26.03
C GLY A 827 1.69 1.79 25.31
N CYS A 828 1.68 1.76 23.98
CA CYS A 828 0.58 1.23 23.18
C CYS A 828 0.33 -0.26 23.48
N MET A 829 1.39 -1.08 23.52
CA MET A 829 1.29 -2.50 23.84
C MET A 829 0.85 -2.74 25.29
N GLU A 830 1.38 -1.98 26.25
CA GLU A 830 0.97 -2.02 27.65
C GLU A 830 -0.53 -1.68 27.81
N LYS A 831 -1.00 -0.66 27.08
CA LYS A 831 -2.41 -0.26 27.08
C LYS A 831 -3.30 -1.34 26.45
N ILE A 832 -2.86 -1.98 25.37
CA ILE A 832 -3.57 -3.13 24.78
C ILE A 832 -3.68 -4.27 25.80
N ALA A 833 -2.59 -4.63 26.48
CA ALA A 833 -2.59 -5.68 27.50
C ALA A 833 -3.57 -5.37 28.64
N THR A 834 -3.45 -4.18 29.23
CA THR A 834 -4.27 -3.75 30.37
C THR A 834 -5.75 -3.68 30.01
N LEU A 835 -6.11 -3.08 28.87
CA LEU A 835 -7.50 -2.96 28.44
C LEU A 835 -8.10 -4.32 28.04
N THR A 836 -7.30 -5.22 27.46
CA THR A 836 -7.73 -6.57 27.13
C THR A 836 -8.06 -7.35 28.41
N ALA A 837 -7.15 -7.33 29.39
CA ALA A 837 -7.36 -7.98 30.68
C ALA A 837 -8.59 -7.42 31.40
N LEU A 838 -8.74 -6.09 31.46
CA LEU A 838 -9.91 -5.41 32.03
C LEU A 838 -11.21 -5.89 31.38
N ARG A 839 -11.27 -5.86 30.04
CA ARG A 839 -12.49 -6.18 29.28
C ARG A 839 -12.87 -7.65 29.44
N ILE A 840 -11.89 -8.56 29.41
CA ILE A 840 -12.12 -10.01 29.49
C ILE A 840 -12.47 -10.47 30.91
N LEU A 841 -11.77 -9.98 31.93
CA LEU A 841 -12.04 -10.38 33.31
C LEU A 841 -13.35 -9.79 33.87
N ASN A 842 -13.84 -8.69 33.27
CA ASN A 842 -15.06 -8.01 33.70
C ASN A 842 -16.23 -8.13 32.72
N ILE A 843 -16.21 -9.15 31.87
CA ILE A 843 -17.30 -9.46 30.93
C ILE A 843 -18.63 -9.59 31.68
N ARG A 844 -19.67 -8.91 31.18
CA ARG A 844 -21.07 -9.10 31.56
C ARG A 844 -21.82 -9.64 30.36
N ILE A 845 -22.33 -10.87 30.44
CA ILE A 845 -23.11 -11.48 29.35
C ILE A 845 -24.49 -11.84 29.86
N THR A 846 -25.53 -11.46 29.11
CA THR A 846 -26.87 -12.00 29.29
C THR A 846 -27.02 -13.21 28.38
N LEU A 847 -27.09 -14.40 28.97
CA LEU A 847 -27.28 -15.66 28.27
C LEU A 847 -28.71 -15.73 27.67
N PRO A 848 -28.94 -16.56 26.62
CA PRO A 848 -30.26 -16.69 25.97
C PRO A 848 -31.41 -17.13 26.89
N ASN A 849 -31.08 -17.72 28.05
CA ASN A 849 -32.02 -18.09 29.10
C ASN A 849 -32.41 -16.91 30.03
N GLY A 850 -31.97 -15.68 29.73
CA GLY A 850 -32.24 -14.48 30.52
C GLY A 850 -31.32 -14.27 31.72
N VAL A 851 -30.34 -15.16 31.96
CA VAL A 851 -29.39 -15.04 33.08
C VAL A 851 -28.24 -14.12 32.69
N THR A 852 -28.11 -12.98 33.39
CA THR A 852 -26.92 -12.12 33.27
C THR A 852 -25.80 -12.65 34.16
N VAL A 853 -24.77 -13.21 33.54
CA VAL A 853 -23.49 -13.53 34.18
C VAL A 853 -22.76 -12.21 34.40
N SER A 854 -22.61 -11.80 35.66
CA SER A 854 -21.83 -10.62 36.04
C SER A 854 -20.59 -11.00 36.85
N PRO A 855 -19.53 -10.16 36.81
CA PRO A 855 -18.38 -10.19 37.73
C PRO A 855 -18.73 -10.44 39.20
N ASP A 856 -19.85 -9.89 39.64
CA ASP A 856 -20.27 -9.89 41.04
C ASP A 856 -20.87 -11.24 41.47
N GLN A 857 -21.38 -12.04 40.53
CA GLN A 857 -21.82 -13.42 40.79
C GLN A 857 -20.65 -14.43 40.79
N LEU A 858 -19.46 -14.01 40.33
CA LEU A 858 -18.24 -14.81 40.24
C LEU A 858 -17.29 -14.63 41.44
N GLN A 859 -17.56 -13.65 42.31
CA GLN A 859 -16.87 -13.50 43.58
C GLN A 859 -17.00 -14.79 44.38
N LEU A 860 -15.88 -15.22 44.98
CA LEU A 860 -15.80 -16.41 45.83
C LEU A 860 -16.82 -16.29 46.96
N LYS A 861 -18.03 -16.82 46.80
CA LYS A 861 -18.83 -17.19 47.95
C LYS A 861 -18.00 -18.19 48.74
N SER A 862 -17.73 -17.89 50.01
CA SER A 862 -17.01 -18.82 50.88
C SER A 862 -17.73 -20.18 50.85
N LYS A 863 -17.02 -21.28 51.13
CA LYS A 863 -17.66 -22.61 51.26
C LYS A 863 -18.86 -22.56 52.22
N GLU A 864 -18.77 -21.73 53.25
CA GLU A 864 -19.84 -21.47 54.22
C GLU A 864 -21.03 -20.71 53.61
N GLN A 865 -20.82 -19.76 52.71
CA GLN A 865 -21.89 -19.05 52.01
C GLN A 865 -22.61 -19.94 50.98
N LEU A 866 -21.86 -20.82 50.28
CA LEU A 866 -22.44 -21.83 49.38
C LEU A 866 -23.21 -22.91 50.17
N GLU A 867 -22.72 -23.33 51.33
CA GLU A 867 -23.44 -24.23 52.23
C GLU A 867 -24.67 -23.58 52.87
N ALA A 868 -24.61 -22.28 53.19
CA ALA A 868 -25.73 -21.52 53.74
C ALA A 868 -26.83 -21.32 52.70
N GLU A 869 -26.50 -20.99 51.45
CA GLU A 869 -27.49 -20.89 50.37
C GLU A 869 -28.07 -22.24 49.98
N ARG A 870 -27.24 -23.30 49.98
CA ARG A 870 -27.73 -24.66 49.76
C ARG A 870 -28.68 -25.10 50.88
N LYS A 871 -28.37 -24.80 52.14
CA LYS A 871 -29.30 -25.01 53.27
C LYS A 871 -30.57 -24.18 53.12
N ALA A 872 -30.47 -22.91 52.74
CA ALA A 872 -31.63 -22.04 52.53
C ALA A 872 -32.52 -22.52 51.36
N ALA A 873 -31.91 -23.05 50.29
CA ALA A 873 -32.63 -23.64 49.16
C ALA A 873 -33.27 -25.00 49.52
N GLU A 874 -32.57 -25.84 50.28
CA GLU A 874 -33.11 -27.10 50.83
C GLU A 874 -34.27 -26.82 51.83
N GLU A 875 -34.16 -25.77 52.65
CA GLU A 875 -35.22 -25.32 53.56
C GLU A 875 -36.41 -24.70 52.82
N ALA A 876 -36.18 -23.95 51.74
CA ALA A 876 -37.24 -23.42 50.89
C ALA A 876 -37.98 -24.53 50.12
N GLN A 877 -37.25 -25.55 49.63
CA GLN A 877 -37.85 -26.75 49.04
C GLN A 877 -38.59 -27.61 50.08
N ALA A 878 -38.08 -27.73 51.30
CA ALA A 878 -38.76 -28.42 52.40
C ALA A 878 -40.04 -27.66 52.86
N ALA A 879 -40.01 -26.32 52.85
CA ALA A 879 -41.17 -25.49 53.13
C ALA A 879 -42.23 -25.59 52.01
N ALA A 880 -41.82 -25.70 50.75
CA ALA A 880 -42.71 -25.93 49.62
C ALA A 880 -43.31 -27.36 49.63
N ALA A 881 -42.56 -28.37 50.09
CA ALA A 881 -43.03 -29.75 50.23
C ALA A 881 -44.02 -29.94 51.40
N ASN A 882 -43.95 -29.10 52.44
CA ASN A 882 -44.86 -29.16 53.60
C ASN A 882 -46.22 -28.46 53.39
N ASN A 883 -46.42 -27.77 52.26
CA ASN A 883 -47.68 -27.08 51.94
C ASN A 883 -48.53 -27.80 50.87
N ALA A 884 -48.22 -29.05 50.53
CA ALA A 884 -49.05 -29.85 49.63
C ALA A 884 -49.87 -30.90 50.41
N ALA A 885 -51.10 -30.54 50.78
CA ALA A 885 -52.14 -31.49 51.18
C ALA A 885 -53.10 -31.77 50.00
N PRO A 886 -53.67 -32.99 49.90
CA PRO A 886 -54.18 -33.55 48.65
C PRO A 886 -55.64 -33.16 48.38
N ALA A 887 -55.99 -32.98 47.11
CA ALA A 887 -57.36 -32.75 46.66
C ALA A 887 -57.90 -33.97 45.90
N GLU A 888 -59.04 -34.50 46.36
CA GLU A 888 -59.94 -35.34 45.57
C GLU A 888 -61.36 -34.75 45.58
N ASN A 889 -61.89 -34.59 44.35
CA ASN A 889 -63.28 -34.67 43.87
C ASN A 889 -64.35 -33.67 44.33
N ALA A 890 -64.84 -32.83 43.40
CA ALA A 890 -66.26 -32.79 42.96
C ALA A 890 -66.49 -31.85 41.75
N GLU A 891 -67.02 -32.46 40.68
CA GLU A 891 -67.96 -32.06 39.60
C GLU A 891 -68.25 -30.59 39.16
N ALA A 892 -68.50 -30.49 37.84
CA ALA A 892 -68.77 -29.35 36.94
C ALA A 892 -70.22 -28.75 37.07
N PRO A 893 -70.70 -27.70 36.31
CA PRO A 893 -70.64 -27.58 34.83
C PRO A 893 -70.64 -26.16 34.14
N ALA A 894 -70.21 -26.18 32.85
CA ALA A 894 -70.72 -25.52 31.62
C ALA A 894 -70.99 -23.99 31.45
N ALA A 895 -70.39 -23.40 30.38
CA ALA A 895 -71.02 -22.74 29.19
C ALA A 895 -69.95 -21.93 28.39
N GLN A 896 -69.57 -22.31 27.15
CA GLN A 896 -69.93 -21.74 25.82
C GLN A 896 -69.58 -20.24 25.64
N GLN A 897 -68.80 -19.77 24.65
CA GLN A 897 -68.98 -19.79 23.16
C GLN A 897 -67.62 -19.58 22.44
N GLU A 898 -67.24 -20.41 21.45
CA GLU A 898 -67.23 -20.18 19.96
C GLU A 898 -66.18 -19.16 19.42
N ALA A 899 -65.45 -19.33 18.31
CA ALA A 899 -65.17 -20.39 17.31
C ALA A 899 -63.97 -19.86 16.43
N ALA A 900 -62.90 -20.62 16.17
CA ALA A 900 -62.53 -21.38 14.93
C ALA A 900 -62.16 -20.55 13.68
N PRO A 901 -61.49 -21.09 12.62
CA PRO A 901 -60.78 -22.38 12.41
C PRO A 901 -59.30 -22.17 11.91
N VAL A 902 -58.31 -23.07 12.01
CA VAL A 902 -58.01 -24.39 11.38
C VAL A 902 -58.06 -24.42 9.85
N GLU A 903 -56.92 -24.71 9.20
CA GLU A 903 -56.83 -25.79 8.19
C GLU A 903 -55.37 -26.23 7.95
N GLU A 904 -55.27 -27.47 7.52
CA GLU A 904 -54.17 -28.43 7.59
C GLU A 904 -53.78 -28.89 6.17
N GLN A 905 -52.75 -29.75 6.07
CA GLN A 905 -52.40 -30.65 4.95
C GLN A 905 -51.44 -30.15 3.86
N MET A 906 -50.55 -30.96 3.27
CA MET A 906 -49.91 -32.25 3.57
C MET A 906 -48.79 -32.46 2.53
N SER A 907 -48.01 -33.53 2.74
CA SER A 907 -47.15 -34.30 1.81
C SER A 907 -45.70 -33.79 1.60
N ALA A 908 -44.64 -34.47 2.08
CA ALA A 908 -44.12 -35.84 1.76
C ALA A 908 -43.43 -35.83 0.37
N GLU A 909 -42.19 -36.30 0.12
CA GLU A 909 -41.31 -37.35 0.64
C GLU A 909 -39.85 -37.00 0.23
N GLY A 910 -38.81 -37.39 0.97
CA GLY A 910 -37.98 -38.50 0.49
C GLY A 910 -36.63 -38.63 1.23
N ALA A 911 -36.34 -39.87 1.64
CA ALA A 911 -35.29 -40.39 2.51
C ALA A 911 -33.80 -40.20 2.10
N LYS A 912 -32.94 -39.91 3.11
CA LYS A 912 -31.81 -40.70 3.71
C LYS A 912 -31.26 -41.96 2.98
N PRO A 913 -30.11 -42.59 3.35
CA PRO A 913 -28.99 -42.24 4.29
C PRO A 913 -27.55 -42.70 3.87
N ALA A 914 -26.59 -42.53 4.82
CA ALA A 914 -25.37 -43.34 5.11
C ALA A 914 -24.07 -43.01 4.35
N GLY A 915 -22.86 -43.02 4.95
CA GLY A 915 -22.40 -43.30 6.32
C GLY A 915 -20.86 -43.41 6.38
N LEU A 916 -20.33 -43.44 7.61
CA LEU A 916 -18.97 -43.89 8.05
C LEU A 916 -17.78 -42.98 7.65
N ALA A 917 -16.66 -42.86 8.36
CA ALA A 917 -16.17 -43.15 9.72
C ALA A 917 -14.66 -42.80 9.71
N GLY A 918 -14.05 -42.54 10.89
CA GLY A 918 -12.60 -42.69 11.10
C GLY A 918 -11.85 -41.37 11.35
N THR A 919 -11.69 -40.92 12.60
CA THR A 919 -10.58 -41.23 13.53
C THR A 919 -9.21 -40.69 13.12
N ALA A 920 -8.81 -39.64 13.84
CA ALA A 920 -7.46 -39.14 13.97
C ALA A 920 -6.60 -40.07 14.85
N ALA A 921 -5.31 -40.16 14.56
CA ALA A 921 -4.19 -40.06 15.52
C ALA A 921 -2.82 -40.46 14.90
N THR A 922 -1.79 -39.78 15.41
CA THR A 922 -0.38 -40.19 15.63
C THR A 922 0.71 -39.97 14.57
N SER A 923 1.69 -39.22 15.07
CA SER A 923 3.11 -38.94 14.76
C SER A 923 4.02 -40.12 14.35
N GLU A 924 5.05 -39.85 13.53
CA GLU A 924 6.50 -39.84 13.92
C GLU A 924 7.48 -39.96 12.71
N THR A 925 8.36 -38.95 12.58
CA THR A 925 9.85 -38.97 12.35
C THR A 925 10.58 -39.55 11.11
N ASN A 926 11.66 -38.79 10.77
CA ASN A 926 12.94 -39.09 10.09
C ASN A 926 13.03 -38.91 8.56
N ALA A 927 14.12 -38.45 7.91
CA ALA A 927 15.35 -37.70 8.23
C ALA A 927 16.18 -37.54 6.90
N ILE A 928 17.08 -36.54 6.83
CA ILE A 928 18.26 -36.36 5.90
C ILE A 928 17.88 -35.95 4.45
N SER A 929 18.42 -34.90 3.80
CA SER A 929 19.83 -34.49 3.64
C SER A 929 20.06 -32.99 3.41
N GLU A 930 21.13 -32.47 4.03
CA GLU A 930 21.83 -31.22 3.69
C GLU A 930 22.69 -31.42 2.43
N GLU A 931 22.68 -30.46 1.49
CA GLU A 931 23.90 -29.93 0.87
C GLU A 931 23.61 -28.64 0.05
N GLN A 932 24.41 -27.61 0.37
CA GLN A 932 24.85 -26.49 -0.49
C GLN A 932 23.86 -25.34 -0.82
N GLN A 933 23.92 -24.29 0.00
CA GLN A 933 24.01 -22.92 -0.52
C GLN A 933 24.82 -22.03 0.43
N GLU A 934 26.08 -21.79 0.04
CA GLU A 934 26.88 -20.70 0.57
C GLU A 934 26.33 -19.36 0.04
N SER A 935 26.00 -18.45 0.95
CA SER A 935 26.05 -17.01 0.67
C SER A 935 26.57 -16.29 1.92
N GLN A 936 27.72 -15.65 1.75
CA GLN A 936 28.45 -14.88 2.76
C GLN A 936 27.64 -13.72 3.37
N PRO A 937 28.00 -13.27 4.58
CA PRO A 937 27.16 -12.43 5.43
C PRO A 937 27.15 -10.95 5.01
N MET A 938 26.02 -10.30 5.26
CA MET A 938 25.81 -8.86 5.13
C MET A 938 26.81 -8.05 5.98
N PRO A 939 27.13 -6.80 5.57
CA PRO A 939 27.95 -5.89 6.39
C PRO A 939 27.24 -5.58 7.72
N GLN A 940 27.93 -5.89 8.82
CA GLN A 940 27.54 -5.54 10.19
C GLN A 940 27.63 -4.03 10.41
N SER A 941 26.61 -3.27 10.02
CA SER A 941 26.43 -1.89 10.48
C SER A 941 24.99 -1.40 10.29
N ALA A 942 24.02 -2.06 10.93
CA ALA A 942 22.65 -1.55 11.04
C ALA A 942 21.83 -2.16 12.21
N LEU A 943 22.49 -2.54 13.31
CA LEU A 943 21.80 -2.82 14.58
C LEU A 943 22.33 -1.85 15.64
N PRO A 944 21.61 -0.77 15.95
CA PRO A 944 21.92 0.08 17.10
C PRO A 944 21.26 -0.48 18.37
N GLY A 945 22.03 -0.59 19.44
CA GLY A 945 21.55 -0.46 20.82
C GLY A 945 20.90 -1.70 21.43
N THR A 946 21.73 -2.59 21.98
CA THR A 946 21.32 -3.53 23.03
C THR A 946 20.69 -2.77 24.19
N ARG A 947 19.40 -3.02 24.48
CA ARG A 947 18.85 -2.79 25.82
C ARG A 947 19.72 -3.60 26.79
N GLN A 948 20.23 -2.99 27.86
CA GLN A 948 20.72 -3.77 28.99
C GLN A 948 19.52 -4.51 29.57
N VAL A 949 19.39 -5.77 29.16
CA VAL A 949 18.36 -6.67 29.68
C VAL A 949 18.69 -6.94 31.15
N ASN A 950 17.67 -6.87 32.01
CA ASN A 950 17.80 -7.18 33.43
C ASN A 950 18.46 -8.56 33.61
N PRO A 951 19.62 -8.66 34.31
CA PRO A 951 20.32 -9.94 34.52
C PRO A 951 19.43 -11.04 35.13
N ALA A 952 18.40 -10.65 35.90
CA ALA A 952 17.43 -11.56 36.50
C ALA A 952 16.48 -12.18 35.47
N MET A 953 16.01 -11.41 34.47
CA MET A 953 15.18 -11.94 33.38
C MET A 953 15.98 -12.89 32.47
N LEU A 954 17.25 -12.59 32.22
CA LEU A 954 18.13 -13.47 31.46
C LEU A 954 18.38 -14.79 32.22
N ALA A 955 18.44 -14.76 33.55
CA ALA A 955 18.58 -15.96 34.39
C ALA A 955 17.28 -16.79 34.44
N ALA A 956 16.12 -16.15 34.48
CA ALA A 956 14.80 -16.80 34.48
C ALA A 956 14.49 -17.45 33.11
N ALA A 957 14.75 -16.73 32.01
CA ALA A 957 14.63 -17.27 30.66
C ALA A 957 15.61 -18.43 30.41
N ARG A 958 16.84 -18.35 30.95
CA ARG A 958 17.82 -19.45 30.92
C ARG A 958 17.36 -20.68 31.70
N ARG A 959 16.69 -20.50 32.85
CA ARG A 959 16.13 -21.62 33.64
C ARG A 959 14.95 -22.30 32.93
N ARG A 960 14.05 -21.53 32.29
CA ARG A 960 12.95 -22.08 31.47
C ARG A 960 13.46 -22.81 30.23
N ALA A 961 14.47 -22.27 29.54
CA ALA A 961 15.07 -22.91 28.36
C ALA A 961 15.88 -24.18 28.71
N GLN A 962 16.50 -24.26 29.89
CA GLN A 962 17.22 -25.46 30.36
C GLN A 962 16.28 -26.63 30.70
N GLN A 963 15.01 -26.38 31.02
CA GLN A 963 14.04 -27.41 31.36
C GLN A 963 13.37 -28.05 30.13
N GLN A 964 13.56 -27.51 28.92
CA GLN A 964 12.94 -27.99 27.67
C GLN A 964 13.93 -28.23 26.51
N ALA A 965 15.23 -28.29 26.76
CA ALA A 965 16.20 -28.54 25.68
C ALA A 965 16.36 -30.04 25.36
N PRO A 966 16.35 -30.45 24.07
CA PRO A 966 16.75 -31.81 23.69
C PRO A 966 18.23 -32.03 24.04
N LYS A 967 18.61 -33.27 24.40
CA LYS A 967 19.98 -33.65 24.78
C LYS A 967 20.97 -33.40 23.63
N LEU A 968 21.56 -32.20 23.59
CA LEU A 968 22.65 -31.85 22.66
C LEU A 968 23.95 -32.55 23.09
N GLY A 969 24.64 -33.15 22.13
CA GLY A 969 25.95 -33.78 22.33
C GLY A 969 27.05 -32.75 22.56
N ARG A 970 28.11 -33.12 23.28
CA ARG A 970 29.25 -32.23 23.65
C ARG A 970 29.86 -31.46 22.46
N ASN A 971 29.77 -31.98 21.24
CA ASN A 971 30.37 -31.39 20.05
C ASN A 971 29.38 -30.64 19.14
N ASP A 972 28.09 -30.60 19.48
CA ASP A 972 27.05 -29.96 18.67
C ASP A 972 27.10 -28.43 18.80
N PRO A 973 26.55 -27.66 17.84
CA PRO A 973 26.43 -26.21 17.93
C PRO A 973 25.64 -25.79 19.17
N CYS A 974 26.12 -24.77 19.88
CA CYS A 974 25.46 -24.31 21.10
C CYS A 974 24.16 -23.57 20.77
N TRP A 975 23.08 -23.94 21.45
CA TRP A 975 21.72 -23.40 21.24
C TRP A 975 21.58 -21.88 21.43
N CYS A 976 22.56 -21.21 22.04
CA CYS A 976 22.54 -19.76 22.27
C CYS A 976 22.91 -18.92 21.03
N GLY A 977 23.12 -19.55 19.87
CA GLY A 977 23.45 -18.84 18.62
C GLY A 977 24.86 -18.25 18.56
N SER A 978 25.77 -18.65 19.45
CA SER A 978 27.13 -18.10 19.53
C SER A 978 28.09 -18.59 18.43
N GLY A 979 27.68 -19.58 17.63
CA GLY A 979 28.52 -20.24 16.64
C GLY A 979 29.58 -21.20 17.22
N LEU A 980 29.65 -21.37 18.55
CA LEU A 980 30.60 -22.26 19.23
C LEU A 980 29.99 -23.64 19.53
N LYS A 981 30.84 -24.69 19.64
CA LYS A 981 30.42 -26.02 20.11
C LYS A 981 29.98 -25.98 21.58
N TYR A 982 28.96 -26.77 21.95
CA TYR A 982 28.33 -26.76 23.27
C TYR A 982 29.35 -26.87 24.42
N LYS A 983 30.32 -27.81 24.35
CA LYS A 983 31.40 -27.95 25.37
C LYS A 983 32.32 -26.75 25.55
N LYS A 984 32.37 -25.82 24.59
CA LYS A 984 33.20 -24.60 24.64
C LYS A 984 32.39 -23.34 24.98
N CYS A 985 31.08 -23.49 25.16
CA CYS A 985 30.16 -22.43 25.49
C CYS A 985 29.36 -22.82 26.74
N HIS A 986 28.07 -23.14 26.63
CA HIS A 986 27.21 -23.42 27.80
C HIS A 986 27.43 -24.80 28.45
N GLY A 987 28.20 -25.71 27.83
CA GLY A 987 28.57 -27.02 28.39
C GLY A 987 29.96 -27.06 29.00
N LYS A 988 30.57 -25.90 29.26
CA LYS A 988 31.97 -25.75 29.70
C LYS A 988 32.18 -26.00 31.19
N ASP A 989 31.12 -25.84 31.99
CA ASP A 989 31.13 -25.94 33.46
C ASP A 989 30.48 -27.25 33.98
N LEU A 990 30.29 -28.24 33.10
CA LEU A 990 29.70 -29.56 33.39
C LEU A 990 30.77 -30.67 33.53
N GLU A 991 31.96 -30.35 34.05
CA GLU A 991 33.00 -31.33 34.40
C GLU A 991 33.14 -31.54 35.91
#